data_AF-A0A847GLU8-F1
#
_entry.id   AF-A0A847GLU8-F1
#
_cell.length_a   1.000
_cell.length_b   1.000
_cell.length_c   1.000
_cell.angle_alpha   90.00
_cell.angle_beta   90.00
_cell.angle_gamma   90.00
#
_symmetry.space_group_name_H-M   'P 1'
#
loop_
_entity.id
_entity.type
_entity.pdbx_description
1 polymer ?
#
loop_
_entity_poly.entity_id
_entity_poly.type
_entity_poly.pdbx_seq_one_letter_code
_entity_poly.pdbx_strand_id
1 'polypeptide(L)'
;MSHQLTQYSGRCARPGGGLFVLEAPGVSMRCRQLAADLPPGCTMAPDVSFDGQRVLFAFCQTDPDATSWRTNENQFYRLFEINADGSGLRQLTNESYDDFSPRYLPDGKLLFLSTRRGGFHRCGRGPCPVHAMAVANLDGSGVRLISFHETHEWDPSVLNDGRVIYTRWDYVDRHAVFYQQLWSARPDGCDVRIFYGNNTLNPVGVWEARPIPGSNRVMATAAAHHAMTAGSIILLDVTQGIDGLEPITRLTPDALFPESEFPVQHWHNRAGVPTAPDVPPEEQRWPGHCYRTPYPLSEDCFLAAYSYEPLIGEPLPNRANMFGLYLCDRFGNKELIYRDVSIGSLWPIPLRARPKPPALPSPVTADQPKEGTFLLQNVYESWPTLGEAKDTVKRLRIVQVLPKTTPHANTPKVGLANASPGKQVLGTVPVEPDGSAYFRAPAGIPLAFQALDEQGMAIQTMRSLTYLQPGEQTGCVGCHEHRSWAPTARTVSLAGQREPSPITPGPDGSKPFSYAILVQPILDKHCVTCHGPARAEGGVDLTGTPAGAFTVSYNALAPRVPYSEWKGSPQANLEPLTPPDRFGARASKLMQLLRKGHEGVQLSGEEFERLTTWMDANALFYGTFDPEDQRRQQLGERIAGPALE
;
A
#
# COMPACT_ATOMS: atom_id res chain seq x y z
N MET A 1 -3.18 -6.10 21.25
CA MET A 1 -1.97 -6.36 20.45
C MET A 1 -1.52 -5.01 19.89
N SER A 2 -0.22 -4.74 19.87
CA SER A 2 0.32 -3.49 19.32
C SER A 2 0.93 -3.74 17.94
N HIS A 3 0.13 -3.61 16.89
CA HIS A 3 0.59 -3.49 15.51
C HIS A 3 -0.24 -2.39 14.86
N GLN A 4 0.33 -1.63 13.94
CA GLN A 4 -0.36 -0.54 13.26
C GLN A 4 -1.75 -0.94 12.73
N LEU A 5 -1.93 -2.18 12.23
CA LEU A 5 -3.19 -2.68 11.67
C LEU A 5 -4.25 -3.01 12.73
N THR A 6 -3.86 -3.45 13.93
CA THR A 6 -4.82 -3.88 14.96
C THR A 6 -5.49 -2.70 15.64
N GLN A 7 -5.00 -1.48 15.43
CA GLN A 7 -5.55 -0.27 16.04
C GLN A 7 -6.89 0.15 15.42
N TYR A 8 -7.12 -0.24 14.17
CA TYR A 8 -8.19 0.30 13.33
C TYR A 8 -9.26 -0.73 13.00
N SER A 9 -9.19 -1.93 13.60
CA SER A 9 -10.21 -2.98 13.42
C SER A 9 -11.16 -2.98 14.60
N GLY A 10 -12.47 -2.93 14.34
CA GLY A 10 -13.50 -3.00 15.36
C GLY A 10 -13.41 -4.28 16.20
N ARG A 11 -12.98 -5.40 15.59
CA ARG A 11 -12.69 -6.66 16.31
C ARG A 11 -11.66 -6.50 17.44
N CYS A 12 -10.74 -5.56 17.32
CA CYS A 12 -9.72 -5.27 18.33
C CYS A 12 -10.08 -4.09 19.24
N ALA A 13 -11.22 -3.43 19.01
CA ALA A 13 -11.70 -2.34 19.84
C ALA A 13 -11.93 -2.80 21.27
N ARG A 14 -11.72 -1.88 22.21
CA ARG A 14 -11.96 -2.09 23.64
C ARG A 14 -12.83 -0.96 24.15
N PRO A 15 -13.73 -1.21 25.11
CA PRO A 15 -14.45 -0.12 25.75
C PRO A 15 -13.46 0.80 26.46
N GLY A 16 -13.72 2.10 26.39
CA GLY A 16 -12.93 3.10 27.09
C GLY A 16 -12.51 4.23 26.16
N GLY A 17 -12.58 5.46 26.67
CA GLY A 17 -12.39 6.67 25.88
C GLY A 17 -13.70 7.30 25.45
N GLY A 18 -13.59 8.35 24.64
CA GLY A 18 -14.71 9.17 24.21
C GLY A 18 -14.21 10.37 23.40
N LEU A 19 -15.15 11.21 22.97
CA LEU A 19 -14.85 12.47 22.31
C LEU A 19 -15.01 13.59 23.34
N PHE A 20 -13.96 14.40 23.54
CA PHE A 20 -13.95 15.42 24.59
C PHE A 20 -13.55 16.79 24.03
N VAL A 21 -14.16 17.84 24.57
CA VAL A 21 -13.78 19.23 24.36
C VAL A 21 -13.10 19.74 25.62
N LEU A 22 -11.86 20.21 25.49
CA LEU A 22 -11.16 20.93 26.56
C LEU A 22 -11.64 22.39 26.57
N GLU A 23 -12.20 22.84 27.70
CA GLU A 23 -12.81 24.19 27.77
C GLU A 23 -11.78 25.31 27.83
N ALA A 24 -10.63 25.05 28.47
CA ALA A 24 -9.53 25.99 28.57
C ALA A 24 -8.18 25.24 28.48
N PRO A 25 -7.79 24.76 27.29
CA PRO A 25 -6.58 23.96 27.10
C PRO A 25 -5.34 24.68 27.66
N GLY A 26 -4.52 23.98 28.45
CA GLY A 26 -3.30 24.54 29.07
C GLY A 26 -3.54 25.40 30.32
N VAL A 27 -4.79 25.77 30.60
CA VAL A 27 -5.16 26.54 31.80
C VAL A 27 -5.96 25.68 32.79
N SER A 28 -6.79 24.77 32.27
CA SER A 28 -7.67 23.91 33.06
C SER A 28 -7.75 22.51 32.45
N MET A 29 -7.80 21.50 33.32
CA MET A 29 -8.07 20.11 32.94
C MET A 29 -9.58 19.81 32.76
N ARG A 30 -10.44 20.83 32.85
CA ARG A 30 -11.89 20.65 32.64
C ARG A 30 -12.17 20.26 31.20
N CYS A 31 -12.91 19.19 31.04
CA CYS A 31 -13.37 18.69 29.76
C CYS A 31 -14.88 18.45 29.80
N ARG A 32 -15.50 18.58 28.63
CA ARG A 32 -16.88 18.19 28.38
C ARG A 32 -16.90 17.06 27.37
N GLN A 33 -17.58 15.97 27.71
CA GLN A 33 -17.75 14.85 26.79
C GLN A 33 -18.82 15.16 25.74
N LEU A 34 -18.53 14.83 24.49
CA LEU A 34 -19.48 14.77 23.39
C LEU A 34 -19.96 13.33 23.20
N ALA A 35 -21.18 13.16 22.70
CA ALA A 35 -21.77 11.85 22.43
C ALA A 35 -21.79 10.91 23.66
N ALA A 36 -22.08 11.47 24.85
CA ALA A 36 -22.13 10.72 26.11
C ALA A 36 -23.24 9.64 26.14
N ASP A 37 -24.24 9.76 25.26
CA ASP A 37 -25.36 8.82 25.13
C ASP A 37 -25.00 7.54 24.34
N LEU A 38 -23.80 7.47 23.74
CA LEU A 38 -23.35 6.26 23.07
C LEU A 38 -23.11 5.12 24.08
N PRO A 39 -23.38 3.86 23.70
CA PRO A 39 -23.08 2.71 24.55
C PRO A 39 -21.57 2.56 24.80
N PRO A 40 -21.14 1.67 25.72
CA PRO A 40 -19.74 1.33 25.87
C PRO A 40 -19.09 0.97 24.52
N GLY A 41 -17.95 1.60 24.22
CA GLY A 41 -17.31 1.46 22.93
C GLY A 41 -15.95 2.16 22.86
N CYS A 42 -15.40 2.15 21.65
CA CYS A 42 -14.16 2.81 21.29
C CYS A 42 -14.45 3.96 20.31
N THR A 43 -13.98 5.16 20.62
CA THR A 43 -14.09 6.35 19.76
C THR A 43 -12.73 6.69 19.19
N MET A 44 -12.64 7.00 17.89
CA MET A 44 -11.37 7.36 17.27
C MET A 44 -11.45 8.35 16.10
N ALA A 45 -10.28 8.91 15.79
CA ALA A 45 -9.97 9.66 14.58
C ALA A 45 -10.97 10.79 14.22
N PRO A 46 -11.24 11.74 15.14
CA PRO A 46 -12.14 12.84 14.86
C PRO A 46 -11.62 13.76 13.75
N ASP A 47 -12.54 14.46 13.07
CA ASP A 47 -12.24 15.58 12.19
C ASP A 47 -13.24 16.72 12.41
N VAL A 48 -12.75 17.96 12.32
CA VAL A 48 -13.55 19.18 12.54
C VAL A 48 -13.86 19.82 11.20
N SER A 49 -15.15 20.12 11.01
CA SER A 49 -15.68 20.84 9.84
C SER A 49 -14.98 22.19 9.63
N PHE A 50 -14.95 22.68 8.39
CA PHE A 50 -14.23 23.91 8.07
C PHE A 50 -14.76 25.15 8.80
N ASP A 51 -16.05 25.18 9.15
CA ASP A 51 -16.66 26.24 9.95
C ASP A 51 -16.46 26.06 11.48
N GLY A 52 -15.93 24.92 11.92
CA GLY A 52 -15.70 24.60 13.32
C GLY A 52 -16.94 24.19 14.11
N GLN A 53 -18.09 23.96 13.46
CA GLN A 53 -19.37 23.77 14.16
C GLN A 53 -19.78 22.30 14.31
N ARG A 54 -19.17 21.40 13.53
CA ARG A 54 -19.47 19.95 13.52
C ARG A 54 -18.21 19.10 13.58
N VAL A 55 -18.35 17.91 14.16
CA VAL A 55 -17.27 16.95 14.36
C VAL A 55 -17.68 15.59 13.77
N LEU A 56 -16.87 15.07 12.84
CA LEU A 56 -16.94 13.68 12.40
C LEU A 56 -16.10 12.82 13.32
N PHE A 57 -16.48 11.57 13.55
CA PHE A 57 -15.69 10.60 14.28
C PHE A 57 -16.09 9.17 13.90
N ALA A 58 -15.22 8.21 14.23
CA ALA A 58 -15.54 6.79 14.14
C ALA A 58 -15.83 6.23 15.54
N PHE A 59 -16.84 5.38 15.64
CA PHE A 59 -17.22 4.71 16.88
C PHE A 59 -17.53 3.23 16.63
N CYS A 60 -16.94 2.37 17.46
CA CYS A 60 -17.24 0.95 17.49
C CYS A 60 -17.86 0.63 18.86
N GLN A 61 -19.11 0.19 18.87
CA GLN A 61 -19.72 -0.37 20.07
C GLN A 61 -18.99 -1.66 20.44
N THR A 62 -18.66 -1.84 21.72
CA THR A 62 -17.93 -3.01 22.20
C THR A 62 -18.69 -3.67 23.33
N ASP A 63 -18.64 -4.99 23.38
CA ASP A 63 -19.06 -5.74 24.57
C ASP A 63 -17.99 -5.58 25.66
N PRO A 64 -18.31 -4.98 26.82
CA PRO A 64 -17.34 -4.81 27.90
C PRO A 64 -16.89 -6.13 28.54
N ASP A 65 -17.66 -7.21 28.36
CA ASP A 65 -17.35 -8.54 28.87
C ASP A 65 -16.54 -9.38 27.86
N ALA A 66 -16.25 -8.84 26.66
CA ALA A 66 -15.47 -9.53 25.65
C ALA A 66 -14.04 -9.80 26.13
N THR A 67 -13.73 -11.07 26.36
CA THR A 67 -12.40 -11.51 26.85
C THR A 67 -11.37 -11.72 25.75
N SER A 68 -11.78 -11.73 24.47
CA SER A 68 -10.89 -11.99 23.35
C SER A 68 -11.33 -11.27 22.08
N TRP A 69 -10.41 -10.55 21.44
CA TRP A 69 -10.64 -10.01 20.10
C TRP A 69 -10.93 -11.13 19.08
N ARG A 70 -10.49 -12.37 19.31
CA ARG A 70 -10.75 -13.49 18.40
C ARG A 70 -12.22 -13.90 18.35
N THR A 71 -13.08 -13.43 19.23
CA THR A 71 -14.52 -13.75 19.19
C THR A 71 -15.39 -12.57 18.74
N ASN A 72 -14.79 -11.39 18.52
CA ASN A 72 -15.50 -10.15 18.24
C ASN A 72 -15.74 -9.92 16.73
N GLU A 73 -16.27 -10.92 16.02
CA GLU A 73 -16.37 -10.88 14.56
C GLU A 73 -17.43 -9.91 14.02
N ASN A 74 -18.31 -9.41 14.90
CA ASN A 74 -19.40 -8.48 14.56
C ASN A 74 -19.19 -7.06 15.13
N GLN A 75 -17.97 -6.70 15.53
CA GLN A 75 -17.62 -5.36 16.00
C GLN A 75 -16.98 -4.57 14.85
N PHE A 76 -17.63 -3.47 14.46
CA PHE A 76 -17.20 -2.63 13.35
C PHE A 76 -17.23 -1.15 13.76
N TYR A 77 -16.21 -0.40 13.35
CA TYR A 77 -16.26 1.05 13.39
C TYR A 77 -17.31 1.57 12.41
N ARG A 78 -18.07 2.55 12.87
CA ARG A 78 -19.09 3.27 12.10
C ARG A 78 -18.84 4.76 12.19
N LEU A 79 -19.27 5.49 11.18
CA LEU A 79 -19.09 6.93 11.13
C LEU A 79 -20.25 7.66 11.79
N PHE A 80 -19.94 8.72 12.51
CA PHE A 80 -20.89 9.59 13.18
C PHE A 80 -20.53 11.05 12.95
N GLU A 81 -21.52 11.93 13.03
CA GLU A 81 -21.34 13.38 13.10
C GLU A 81 -22.09 13.91 14.34
N ILE A 82 -21.55 14.94 14.98
CA ILE A 82 -22.19 15.66 16.07
C ILE A 82 -21.87 17.15 15.99
N ASN A 83 -22.77 18.01 16.48
CA ASN A 83 -22.48 19.43 16.62
C ASN A 83 -21.45 19.66 17.73
N ALA A 84 -20.67 20.73 17.61
CA ALA A 84 -19.63 21.12 18.57
C ALA A 84 -20.19 21.44 19.98
N ASP A 85 -21.47 21.83 20.05
CA ASP A 85 -22.20 22.02 21.30
C ASP A 85 -22.65 20.70 21.95
N GLY A 86 -22.55 19.56 21.23
CA GLY A 86 -22.97 18.23 21.69
C GLY A 86 -24.37 17.81 21.25
N SER A 87 -25.10 18.65 20.52
CA SER A 87 -26.40 18.31 19.94
C SER A 87 -26.28 17.59 18.59
N GLY A 88 -27.39 17.04 18.09
CA GLY A 88 -27.48 16.58 16.70
C GLY A 88 -26.62 15.36 16.35
N LEU A 89 -26.34 14.48 17.32
CA LEU A 89 -25.62 13.23 17.07
C LEU A 89 -26.36 12.38 16.01
N ARG A 90 -25.66 12.02 14.94
CA ARG A 90 -26.18 11.18 13.86
C ARG A 90 -25.17 10.13 13.42
N GLN A 91 -25.65 8.91 13.18
CA GLN A 91 -24.88 7.83 12.56
C GLN A 91 -24.96 7.94 11.04
N LEU A 92 -23.84 7.82 10.34
CA LEU A 92 -23.71 7.98 8.89
C LEU A 92 -23.56 6.64 8.16
N THR A 93 -22.92 5.65 8.79
CA THR A 93 -22.73 4.31 8.20
C THR A 93 -23.21 3.22 9.15
N ASN A 94 -23.77 2.13 8.61
CA ASN A 94 -24.38 1.05 9.39
C ASN A 94 -24.13 -0.36 8.87
N GLU A 95 -23.36 -0.50 7.77
CA GLU A 95 -23.03 -1.79 7.17
C GLU A 95 -21.99 -2.57 8.02
N SER A 96 -21.81 -3.86 7.72
CA SER A 96 -20.86 -4.74 8.40
C SER A 96 -19.43 -4.58 7.87
N TYR A 97 -18.95 -3.34 7.86
CA TYR A 97 -17.59 -2.96 7.46
C TYR A 97 -17.02 -2.00 8.50
N ASP A 98 -15.72 -2.08 8.74
CA ASP A 98 -15.01 -1.07 9.52
C ASP A 98 -14.91 0.19 8.67
N ASP A 99 -15.68 1.22 8.99
CA ASP A 99 -15.59 2.56 8.40
C ASP A 99 -14.98 3.54 9.44
N PHE A 100 -13.81 4.12 9.15
CA PHE A 100 -13.07 4.96 10.11
C PHE A 100 -12.22 6.06 9.44
N SER A 101 -11.57 6.89 10.28
CA SER A 101 -10.77 8.06 9.88
C SER A 101 -11.50 9.00 8.89
N PRO A 102 -12.74 9.44 9.20
CA PRO A 102 -13.52 10.30 8.32
C PRO A 102 -12.88 11.69 8.16
N ARG A 103 -13.02 12.28 6.97
CA ARG A 103 -12.57 13.64 6.63
C ARG A 103 -13.66 14.40 5.90
N TYR A 104 -13.86 15.66 6.27
CA TYR A 104 -14.66 16.57 5.46
C TYR A 104 -13.92 16.92 4.16
N LEU A 105 -14.58 16.73 3.02
CA LEU A 105 -14.06 17.17 1.72
C LEU A 105 -14.56 18.59 1.38
N PRO A 106 -13.76 19.38 0.64
CA PRO A 106 -14.12 20.75 0.27
C PRO A 106 -15.34 20.83 -0.67
N ASP A 107 -15.69 19.76 -1.36
CA ASP A 107 -16.90 19.68 -2.21
C ASP A 107 -18.18 19.38 -1.40
N GLY A 108 -18.10 19.23 -0.08
CA GLY A 108 -19.25 18.89 0.76
C GLY A 108 -19.57 17.40 0.76
N LYS A 109 -18.60 16.53 0.47
CA LYS A 109 -18.65 15.09 0.70
C LYS A 109 -17.80 14.70 1.91
N LEU A 110 -17.77 13.41 2.20
CA LEU A 110 -16.87 12.82 3.18
C LEU A 110 -16.02 11.71 2.56
N LEU A 111 -14.76 11.67 2.96
CA LEU A 111 -13.77 10.65 2.66
C LEU A 111 -13.51 9.83 3.92
N PHE A 112 -13.35 8.52 3.80
CA PHE A 112 -13.04 7.64 4.93
C PHE A 112 -12.35 6.36 4.46
N LEU A 113 -11.85 5.57 5.40
CA LEU A 113 -11.31 4.23 5.14
C LEU A 113 -12.38 3.17 5.44
N SER A 114 -12.45 2.13 4.60
CA SER A 114 -13.44 1.07 4.68
C SER A 114 -12.84 -0.32 4.39
N THR A 115 -13.32 -1.37 5.07
CA THR A 115 -13.02 -2.78 4.71
C THR A 115 -13.89 -3.34 3.59
N ARG A 116 -14.81 -2.53 3.05
CA ARG A 116 -15.84 -2.94 2.08
C ARG A 116 -15.33 -3.41 0.72
N ARG A 117 -14.10 -3.04 0.35
CA ARG A 117 -13.42 -3.62 -0.82
C ARG A 117 -13.23 -5.13 -0.67
N GLY A 118 -13.14 -5.61 0.56
CA GLY A 118 -12.78 -6.99 0.88
C GLY A 118 -11.30 -7.27 0.67
N GLY A 119 -10.98 -8.55 0.76
CA GLY A 119 -9.61 -9.05 0.68
C GLY A 119 -8.83 -8.92 1.98
N PHE A 120 -7.71 -9.62 2.03
CA PHE A 120 -6.84 -9.74 3.19
C PHE A 120 -5.42 -9.37 2.83
N HIS A 121 -4.75 -8.73 3.78
CA HIS A 121 -3.35 -8.42 3.65
C HIS A 121 -2.47 -9.70 3.77
N ARG A 122 -1.28 -9.67 3.16
CA ARG A 122 -0.37 -10.82 2.99
C ARG A 122 0.63 -11.04 4.12
N CYS A 123 0.67 -10.23 5.19
CA CYS A 123 1.50 -10.45 6.39
C CYS A 123 0.73 -11.16 7.50
N GLY A 124 1.52 -11.80 8.36
CA GLY A 124 1.08 -12.26 9.67
C GLY A 124 0.04 -13.38 9.66
N ARG A 125 -0.41 -13.73 10.87
CA ARG A 125 -1.53 -14.64 11.08
C ARG A 125 -2.78 -13.80 11.32
N GLY A 126 -3.56 -13.61 10.25
CA GLY A 126 -4.81 -12.85 10.25
C GLY A 126 -5.99 -13.50 10.98
N PRO A 127 -7.24 -13.02 10.75
CA PRO A 127 -7.62 -12.18 9.62
C PRO A 127 -7.18 -10.72 9.75
N CYS A 128 -6.66 -10.15 8.66
CA CYS A 128 -6.29 -8.73 8.52
C CYS A 128 -6.97 -8.18 7.26
N PRO A 129 -8.24 -7.73 7.35
CA PRO A 129 -8.98 -7.18 6.22
C PRO A 129 -8.29 -5.93 5.67
N VAL A 130 -8.31 -5.75 4.35
CA VAL A 130 -7.70 -4.56 3.73
C VAL A 130 -8.59 -3.33 3.89
N HIS A 131 -7.98 -2.21 4.27
CA HIS A 131 -8.63 -0.90 4.33
C HIS A 131 -8.35 -0.13 3.03
N ALA A 132 -9.41 0.34 2.39
CA ALA A 132 -9.38 1.14 1.17
C ALA A 132 -10.13 2.45 1.38
N MET A 133 -9.79 3.48 0.63
CA MET A 133 -10.47 4.76 0.66
C MET A 133 -11.82 4.69 -0.03
N ALA A 134 -12.82 5.31 0.60
CA ALA A 134 -14.16 5.47 0.08
C ALA A 134 -14.64 6.92 0.27
N VAL A 135 -15.55 7.34 -0.60
CA VAL A 135 -16.25 8.62 -0.51
C VAL A 135 -17.75 8.39 -0.38
N ALA A 136 -18.44 9.32 0.27
CA ALA A 136 -19.89 9.34 0.33
C ALA A 136 -20.42 10.78 0.46
N ASN A 137 -21.72 10.94 0.29
CA ASN A 137 -22.40 12.19 0.60
C ASN A 137 -22.34 12.48 2.12
N LEU A 138 -22.56 13.74 2.51
CA LEU A 138 -22.52 14.13 3.94
C LEU A 138 -23.55 13.43 4.83
N ASP A 139 -24.59 12.82 4.25
CA ASP A 139 -25.58 12.00 4.95
C ASP A 139 -25.18 10.52 5.07
N GLY A 140 -24.02 10.13 4.52
CA GLY A 140 -23.53 8.75 4.49
C GLY A 140 -24.02 7.94 3.28
N SER A 141 -24.88 8.50 2.44
CA SER A 141 -25.39 7.83 1.23
C SER A 141 -24.40 7.84 0.08
N GLY A 142 -24.61 6.95 -0.91
CA GLY A 142 -23.85 6.95 -2.16
C GLY A 142 -22.37 6.57 -1.97
N VAL A 143 -22.09 5.64 -1.05
CA VAL A 143 -20.71 5.20 -0.82
C VAL A 143 -20.09 4.61 -2.07
N ARG A 144 -18.88 5.05 -2.40
CA ARG A 144 -18.09 4.56 -3.53
C ARG A 144 -16.64 4.37 -3.11
N LEU A 145 -16.07 3.20 -3.44
CA LEU A 145 -14.62 2.96 -3.32
C LEU A 145 -13.87 3.81 -4.35
N ILE A 146 -12.78 4.44 -3.90
CA ILE A 146 -11.93 5.29 -4.74
C ILE A 146 -10.50 4.77 -4.84
N SER A 147 -10.18 3.70 -4.12
CA SER A 147 -8.87 3.07 -4.20
C SER A 147 -8.93 1.55 -4.31
N PHE A 148 -7.98 1.00 -5.07
CA PHE A 148 -7.99 -0.40 -5.49
C PHE A 148 -6.67 -1.13 -5.19
N HIS A 149 -5.86 -0.57 -4.29
CA HIS A 149 -4.60 -1.20 -3.89
C HIS A 149 -4.85 -2.56 -3.22
N GLU A 150 -3.97 -3.55 -3.44
CA GLU A 150 -4.18 -4.91 -2.93
C GLU A 150 -3.95 -5.05 -1.41
N THR A 151 -3.42 -4.01 -0.76
CA THR A 151 -3.07 -3.92 0.67
C THR A 151 -3.57 -2.60 1.27
N HIS A 152 -3.15 -2.27 2.48
CA HIS A 152 -3.74 -1.19 3.26
C HIS A 152 -3.35 0.23 2.80
N GLU A 153 -4.32 1.13 2.93
CA GLU A 153 -4.16 2.58 2.92
C GLU A 153 -4.68 3.16 4.25
N TRP A 154 -4.06 4.23 4.75
CA TRP A 154 -4.24 4.74 6.11
C TRP A 154 -4.25 6.26 6.21
N ASP A 155 -4.88 6.75 7.27
CA ASP A 155 -4.80 8.12 7.79
C ASP A 155 -4.91 9.23 6.73
N PRO A 156 -5.95 9.25 5.88
CA PRO A 156 -6.10 10.29 4.88
C PRO A 156 -6.24 11.67 5.52
N SER A 157 -5.78 12.70 4.80
CA SER A 157 -5.92 14.11 5.17
C SER A 157 -6.05 14.97 3.91
N VAL A 158 -6.84 16.04 3.98
CA VAL A 158 -7.03 16.96 2.84
C VAL A 158 -5.93 18.00 2.85
N LEU A 159 -5.11 18.04 1.80
CA LEU A 159 -4.04 19.01 1.59
C LEU A 159 -4.60 20.42 1.32
N ASN A 160 -3.74 21.43 1.49
CA ASN A 160 -4.08 22.84 1.23
C ASN A 160 -4.47 23.12 -0.23
N ASP A 161 -4.04 22.27 -1.17
CA ASP A 161 -4.37 22.34 -2.60
C ASP A 161 -5.62 21.53 -3.00
N GLY A 162 -6.32 20.95 -2.01
CA GLY A 162 -7.54 20.17 -2.23
C GLY A 162 -7.32 18.69 -2.59
N ARG A 163 -6.06 18.25 -2.79
CA ARG A 163 -5.74 16.83 -2.91
C ARG A 163 -5.85 16.13 -1.56
N VAL A 164 -5.83 14.80 -1.57
CA VAL A 164 -5.76 13.96 -0.38
C VAL A 164 -4.36 13.39 -0.26
N ILE A 165 -3.77 13.44 0.93
CA ILE A 165 -2.55 12.71 1.30
C ILE A 165 -2.91 11.56 2.24
N TYR A 166 -2.24 10.41 2.10
CA TYR A 166 -2.49 9.20 2.90
C TYR A 166 -1.26 8.31 2.91
N THR A 167 -1.19 7.37 3.86
CA THR A 167 -0.13 6.35 3.87
C THR A 167 -0.59 5.13 3.10
N ARG A 168 0.27 4.56 2.25
CA ARG A 168 0.01 3.28 1.57
C ARG A 168 1.10 2.29 1.89
N TRP A 169 0.67 1.05 2.10
CA TRP A 169 1.52 -0.12 2.14
C TRP A 169 1.78 -0.64 0.72
N ASP A 170 2.99 -0.51 0.20
CA ASP A 170 3.29 -0.77 -1.22
C ASP A 170 4.37 -1.84 -1.43
N TYR A 171 4.47 -2.88 -0.61
CA TYR A 171 5.50 -3.92 -0.77
C TYR A 171 5.16 -4.99 -1.83
N VAL A 172 4.54 -4.62 -2.95
CA VAL A 172 4.33 -5.54 -4.08
C VAL A 172 5.69 -6.03 -4.56
N ASP A 173 5.91 -7.35 -4.48
CA ASP A 173 7.20 -7.97 -4.77
C ASP A 173 8.38 -7.43 -3.94
N ARG A 174 8.17 -6.67 -2.84
CA ARG A 174 9.23 -6.02 -2.05
C ARG A 174 9.20 -6.46 -0.57
N HIS A 175 10.24 -6.12 0.19
CA HIS A 175 10.30 -6.40 1.64
C HIS A 175 9.16 -5.73 2.43
N ALA A 176 8.46 -6.44 3.31
CA ALA A 176 7.21 -5.94 3.92
C ALA A 176 7.35 -4.72 4.86
N VAL A 177 8.55 -4.41 5.35
CA VAL A 177 8.74 -3.43 6.44
C VAL A 177 8.89 -1.97 5.97
N PHE A 178 9.48 -1.68 4.81
CA PHE A 178 9.95 -0.30 4.52
C PHE A 178 9.01 0.53 3.63
N TYR A 179 8.11 -0.12 2.89
CA TYR A 179 7.32 0.54 1.86
C TYR A 179 5.94 0.94 2.39
N GLN A 180 5.93 1.74 3.47
CA GLN A 180 4.73 2.22 4.16
C GLN A 180 4.76 3.76 4.25
N GLN A 181 4.59 4.39 3.09
CA GLN A 181 5.00 5.78 2.90
C GLN A 181 3.84 6.60 2.30
N LEU A 182 4.07 7.89 2.05
CA LEU A 182 3.00 8.84 1.74
C LEU A 182 2.68 8.88 0.24
N TRP A 183 1.38 8.84 -0.06
CA TRP A 183 0.79 8.95 -1.38
C TRP A 183 -0.21 10.08 -1.40
N SER A 184 -0.53 10.55 -2.60
CA SER A 184 -1.55 11.54 -2.82
C SER A 184 -2.46 11.16 -3.98
N ALA A 185 -3.70 11.63 -3.93
CA ALA A 185 -4.68 11.45 -4.99
C ALA A 185 -5.63 12.66 -5.00
N ARG A 186 -6.41 12.79 -6.07
CA ARG A 186 -7.59 13.66 -6.03
C ARG A 186 -8.67 13.03 -5.12
N PRO A 187 -9.58 13.82 -4.54
CA PRO A 187 -10.66 13.29 -3.68
C PRO A 187 -11.58 12.27 -4.35
N ASP A 188 -11.62 12.21 -5.69
CA ASP A 188 -12.37 11.24 -6.49
C ASP A 188 -11.62 9.92 -6.74
N GLY A 189 -10.36 9.82 -6.32
CA GLY A 189 -9.48 8.66 -6.53
C GLY A 189 -8.68 8.66 -7.83
N CYS A 190 -8.77 9.72 -8.64
CA CYS A 190 -7.91 9.91 -9.81
C CYS A 190 -6.52 10.44 -9.41
N ASP A 191 -5.58 10.35 -10.36
CA ASP A 191 -4.22 10.90 -10.25
C ASP A 191 -3.49 10.45 -8.98
N VAL A 192 -3.51 9.15 -8.74
CA VAL A 192 -2.75 8.52 -7.66
C VAL A 192 -1.26 8.65 -7.93
N ARG A 193 -0.56 9.33 -7.03
CA ARG A 193 0.87 9.59 -7.10
C ARG A 193 1.52 9.34 -5.77
N ILE A 194 2.78 8.96 -5.78
CA ILE A 194 3.56 9.05 -4.57
C ILE A 194 3.71 10.52 -4.15
N PHE A 195 3.62 10.77 -2.84
CA PHE A 195 3.98 12.03 -2.22
C PHE A 195 5.43 11.97 -1.69
N TYR A 196 5.78 10.92 -0.96
CA TYR A 196 7.12 10.70 -0.42
C TYR A 196 7.38 9.23 -0.10
N GLY A 197 8.60 8.75 -0.35
CA GLY A 197 9.22 7.67 0.41
C GLY A 197 9.29 6.28 -0.24
N ASN A 198 8.83 6.03 -1.48
CA ASN A 198 8.77 4.65 -2.02
C ASN A 198 10.13 3.97 -2.10
N ASN A 199 11.21 4.75 -2.07
CA ASN A 199 12.59 4.27 -2.08
C ASN A 199 13.34 4.63 -0.79
N THR A 200 12.62 4.81 0.31
CA THR A 200 13.17 5.20 1.61
C THR A 200 13.17 4.01 2.58
N LEU A 201 14.31 3.78 3.23
CA LEU A 201 14.49 2.72 4.23
C LEU A 201 14.56 3.25 5.68
N ASN A 202 14.61 4.57 5.87
CA ASN A 202 14.58 5.19 7.19
C ASN A 202 13.80 6.52 7.12
N PRO A 203 12.73 6.72 7.89
CA PRO A 203 12.10 5.78 8.84
C PRO A 203 11.47 4.57 8.14
N VAL A 204 11.12 3.52 8.90
CA VAL A 204 10.47 2.31 8.34
C VAL A 204 9.09 2.62 7.72
N GLY A 205 8.42 3.68 8.18
CA GLY A 205 7.25 4.23 7.52
C GLY A 205 6.86 5.60 8.08
N VAL A 206 5.88 6.22 7.42
CA VAL A 206 5.36 7.55 7.75
C VAL A 206 3.85 7.52 7.75
N TRP A 207 3.23 8.01 8.83
CA TRP A 207 1.78 7.98 9.08
C TRP A 207 1.24 9.34 9.52
N GLU A 208 -0.09 9.46 9.57
CA GLU A 208 -0.80 10.60 10.16
C GLU A 208 -0.40 11.97 9.57
N ALA A 209 -0.08 11.99 8.27
CA ALA A 209 0.35 13.21 7.60
C ALA A 209 -0.75 14.28 7.59
N ARG A 210 -0.38 15.52 7.90
CA ARG A 210 -1.27 16.68 7.87
C ARG A 210 -0.63 17.87 7.17
N PRO A 211 -1.41 18.64 6.38
CA PRO A 211 -0.92 19.88 5.80
C PRO A 211 -0.65 20.91 6.90
N ILE A 212 0.35 21.76 6.67
CA ILE A 212 0.65 22.87 7.57
C ILE A 212 -0.06 24.12 7.05
N PRO A 213 -0.81 24.86 7.88
CA PRO A 213 -1.48 26.08 7.45
C PRO A 213 -0.51 27.07 6.80
N GLY A 214 -0.84 27.56 5.60
CA GLY A 214 -0.02 28.54 4.88
C GLY A 214 1.27 28.00 4.25
N SER A 215 1.48 26.69 4.25
CA SER A 215 2.67 26.03 3.68
C SER A 215 2.31 24.92 2.69
N ASN A 216 3.25 24.56 1.82
CA ASN A 216 3.18 23.38 0.96
C ASN A 216 3.80 22.13 1.61
N ARG A 217 4.37 22.26 2.81
CA ARG A 217 4.95 21.17 3.60
C ARG A 217 3.88 20.44 4.41
N VAL A 218 4.22 19.23 4.83
CA VAL A 218 3.36 18.41 5.71
C VAL A 218 4.12 18.01 6.97
N MET A 219 3.40 17.88 8.09
CA MET A 219 3.93 17.18 9.27
C MET A 219 3.38 15.76 9.31
N ALA A 220 4.17 14.81 9.80
CA ALA A 220 3.78 13.42 9.90
C ALA A 220 4.47 12.71 11.07
N THR A 221 3.99 11.52 11.41
CA THR A 221 4.59 10.63 12.40
C THR A 221 5.50 9.62 11.69
N ALA A 222 6.80 9.68 11.93
CA ALA A 222 7.76 8.62 11.57
C ALA A 222 7.65 7.50 12.61
N ALA A 223 7.01 6.39 12.25
CA ALA A 223 6.63 5.33 13.20
C ALA A 223 7.20 3.95 12.83
N ALA A 224 6.99 2.97 13.72
CA ALA A 224 7.37 1.59 13.51
C ALA A 224 6.31 0.82 12.70
N HIS A 225 6.74 -0.26 12.02
CA HIS A 225 5.82 -1.20 11.36
C HIS A 225 5.16 -2.13 12.37
N HIS A 226 5.97 -2.71 13.26
CA HIS A 226 5.57 -3.76 14.20
C HIS A 226 5.07 -3.20 15.54
N ALA A 227 4.62 -1.95 15.58
CA ALA A 227 4.04 -1.30 16.75
C ALA A 227 2.82 -0.47 16.35
N MET A 228 2.18 0.20 17.30
CA MET A 228 1.23 1.27 16.94
C MET A 228 1.93 2.40 16.19
N THR A 229 1.16 3.22 15.48
CA THR A 229 1.63 4.37 14.68
C THR A 229 2.11 5.49 15.61
N ALA A 230 3.23 5.31 16.31
CA ALA A 230 3.85 6.29 17.18
C ALA A 230 5.37 6.30 16.96
N GLY A 231 5.99 7.45 17.17
CA GLY A 231 7.43 7.65 16.97
C GLY A 231 7.79 9.13 16.96
N SER A 232 8.67 9.55 16.06
CA SER A 232 9.13 10.93 15.97
C SER A 232 8.22 11.76 15.06
N ILE A 233 7.98 13.04 15.37
CA ILE A 233 7.29 13.95 14.48
C ILE A 233 8.29 14.57 13.51
N ILE A 234 7.95 14.53 12.22
CA ILE A 234 8.76 15.06 11.14
C ILE A 234 8.01 16.14 10.38
N LEU A 235 8.77 17.11 9.87
CA LEU A 235 8.40 18.03 8.81
C LEU A 235 8.94 17.46 7.50
N LEU A 236 8.09 17.42 6.47
CA LEU A 236 8.43 16.89 5.17
C LEU A 236 8.33 17.99 4.11
N ASP A 237 9.44 18.24 3.42
CA ASP A 237 9.55 19.19 2.31
C ASP A 237 9.94 18.48 1.01
N VAL A 238 8.91 18.13 0.22
CA VAL A 238 9.10 17.39 -1.03
C VAL A 238 9.75 18.21 -2.15
N THR A 239 10.01 19.51 -1.93
CA THR A 239 10.79 20.33 -2.87
C THR A 239 12.29 19.99 -2.82
N GLN A 240 12.75 19.40 -1.71
CA GLN A 240 14.15 18.96 -1.53
C GLN A 240 14.37 17.53 -2.04
N GLY A 241 13.30 16.76 -2.26
CA GLY A 241 13.38 15.37 -2.69
C GLY A 241 12.12 14.61 -2.32
N ILE A 242 11.89 13.46 -2.93
CA ILE A 242 10.71 12.63 -2.65
C ILE A 242 11.07 11.27 -2.06
N ASP A 243 12.34 11.02 -1.81
CA ASP A 243 12.88 9.79 -1.24
C ASP A 243 14.08 10.15 -0.33
N GLY A 244 14.47 9.22 0.54
CA GLY A 244 15.60 9.39 1.46
C GLY A 244 15.31 10.34 2.61
N LEU A 245 16.36 10.70 3.36
CA LEU A 245 16.28 11.58 4.53
C LEU A 245 16.33 13.07 4.17
N GLU A 246 16.76 13.43 2.96
CA GLU A 246 16.92 14.82 2.51
C GLU A 246 15.65 15.69 2.69
N PRO A 247 14.43 15.22 2.34
CA PRO A 247 13.23 16.02 2.56
C PRO A 247 12.71 15.99 4.00
N ILE A 248 13.33 15.23 4.91
CA ILE A 248 12.89 15.11 6.30
C ILE A 248 13.65 16.10 7.19
N THR A 249 12.90 16.92 7.93
CA THR A 249 13.38 17.59 9.13
C THR A 249 12.70 16.97 10.35
N ARG A 250 13.49 16.45 11.30
CA ARG A 250 12.95 15.91 12.55
C ARG A 250 12.58 17.06 13.49
N LEU A 251 11.29 17.19 13.83
CA LEU A 251 10.79 18.24 14.73
C LEU A 251 10.89 17.85 16.21
N THR A 252 10.92 16.55 16.50
CA THR A 252 11.16 15.99 17.84
C THR A 252 12.50 15.26 17.85
N PRO A 253 13.64 16.00 17.84
CA PRO A 253 14.97 15.39 17.77
C PRO A 253 15.33 14.56 19.00
N ASP A 254 14.54 14.69 20.07
CA ASP A 254 14.63 13.96 21.31
C ASP A 254 14.16 12.50 21.19
N ALA A 255 13.36 12.15 20.18
CA ALA A 255 12.90 10.79 19.88
C ALA A 255 13.54 10.23 18.59
N LEU A 256 14.19 9.07 18.70
CA LEU A 256 14.74 8.34 17.55
C LEU A 256 13.63 7.70 16.70
N PHE A 257 13.93 7.38 15.43
CA PHE A 257 12.97 6.65 14.60
C PHE A 257 12.82 5.20 15.10
N PRO A 258 11.62 4.78 15.55
CA PRO A 258 11.44 3.46 16.12
C PRO A 258 11.56 2.38 15.03
N GLU A 259 12.02 1.20 15.44
CA GLU A 259 12.33 0.03 14.61
C GLU A 259 13.54 0.19 13.69
N SER A 260 13.80 1.34 13.09
CA SER A 260 15.00 1.56 12.25
C SER A 260 16.23 2.03 13.03
N GLU A 261 16.08 3.04 13.89
CA GLU A 261 17.16 3.63 14.68
C GLU A 261 17.16 3.14 16.13
N PHE A 262 15.97 2.94 16.71
CA PHE A 262 15.80 2.44 18.07
C PHE A 262 14.93 1.17 18.09
N PRO A 263 15.36 0.07 18.76
CA PRO A 263 14.61 -1.18 18.75
C PRO A 263 13.25 -1.05 19.44
N VAL A 264 12.21 -1.60 18.81
CA VAL A 264 10.92 -1.84 19.45
C VAL A 264 10.92 -3.27 19.96
N GLN A 265 11.43 -3.47 21.19
CA GLN A 265 11.69 -4.80 21.76
C GLN A 265 12.62 -5.63 20.85
N HIS A 266 12.15 -6.76 20.32
CA HIS A 266 12.92 -7.63 19.43
C HIS A 266 12.84 -7.20 17.96
N TRP A 267 11.99 -6.22 17.62
CA TRP A 267 11.87 -5.66 16.28
C TRP A 267 12.91 -4.56 16.07
N HIS A 268 13.84 -4.79 15.15
CA HIS A 268 14.90 -3.85 14.81
C HIS A 268 15.39 -4.11 13.38
N ASN A 269 15.15 -3.17 12.46
CA ASN A 269 15.57 -3.28 11.06
C ASN A 269 16.47 -2.12 10.62
N ARG A 270 17.78 -2.37 10.62
CA ARG A 270 18.82 -1.35 10.38
C ARG A 270 19.18 -1.14 8.91
N ALA A 271 18.41 -1.68 7.96
CA ALA A 271 18.78 -1.65 6.54
C ALA A 271 19.03 -0.22 6.01
N GLY A 272 18.28 0.77 6.49
CA GLY A 272 18.44 2.19 6.15
C GLY A 272 19.35 2.99 7.11
N VAL A 273 20.00 2.33 8.07
CA VAL A 273 20.76 2.96 9.15
C VAL A 273 22.13 2.28 9.26
N PRO A 274 23.07 2.58 8.34
CA PRO A 274 24.38 1.93 8.30
C PRO A 274 25.25 2.26 9.52
N THR A 275 24.97 3.39 10.18
CA THR A 275 25.62 3.82 11.42
C THR A 275 24.54 4.22 12.40
N ALA A 276 24.62 3.70 13.63
CA ALA A 276 23.65 4.04 14.68
C ALA A 276 23.72 5.55 14.97
N PRO A 277 22.58 6.25 15.10
CA PRO A 277 22.58 7.65 15.46
C PRO A 277 23.01 7.84 16.92
N ASP A 278 23.48 9.04 17.24
CA ASP A 278 23.67 9.44 18.63
C ASP A 278 22.36 9.38 19.41
N VAL A 279 22.41 8.91 20.65
CA VAL A 279 21.21 8.79 21.51
C VAL A 279 20.99 10.11 22.24
N PRO A 280 19.89 10.84 21.99
CA PRO A 280 19.60 12.12 22.66
C PRO A 280 19.44 11.95 24.18
N PRO A 281 19.72 12.99 24.99
CA PRO A 281 19.56 12.90 26.45
C PRO A 281 18.17 12.46 26.92
N GLU A 282 17.11 12.89 26.23
CA GLU A 282 15.73 12.50 26.52
C GLU A 282 15.53 10.99 26.28
N GLU A 283 16.01 10.48 25.14
CA GLU A 283 15.97 9.05 24.78
C GLU A 283 16.78 8.20 25.77
N GLN A 284 17.88 8.72 26.33
CA GLN A 284 18.62 8.02 27.40
C GLN A 284 17.81 7.98 28.70
N ARG A 285 17.07 9.05 29.01
CA ARG A 285 16.28 9.18 30.23
C ARG A 285 14.98 8.38 30.16
N TRP A 286 14.36 8.33 28.99
CA TRP A 286 13.11 7.62 28.70
C TRP A 286 13.23 6.83 27.40
N PRO A 287 13.93 5.68 27.40
CA PRO A 287 14.17 4.91 26.18
C PRO A 287 12.87 4.44 25.52
N GLY A 288 12.71 4.71 24.23
CA GLY A 288 11.54 4.37 23.43
C GLY A 288 10.33 5.28 23.64
N HIS A 289 10.49 6.43 24.31
CA HIS A 289 9.45 7.47 24.38
C HIS A 289 9.02 7.90 22.98
N CYS A 290 7.76 8.33 22.82
CA CYS A 290 7.20 8.52 21.49
C CYS A 290 6.09 9.57 21.43
N TYR A 291 5.91 10.11 20.22
CA TYR A 291 4.87 11.05 19.83
C TYR A 291 3.90 10.43 18.84
N ARG A 292 2.70 11.00 18.74
CA ARG A 292 1.66 10.60 17.79
C ARG A 292 0.65 11.73 17.52
N THR A 293 -0.12 11.61 16.45
CA THR A 293 -1.26 12.45 16.09
C THR A 293 -0.90 13.94 16.00
N PRO A 294 0.13 14.32 15.24
CA PRO A 294 0.53 15.72 15.13
C PRO A 294 -0.60 16.55 14.52
N TYR A 295 -0.83 17.74 15.04
CA TYR A 295 -1.70 18.76 14.47
C TYR A 295 -0.93 20.07 14.29
N PRO A 296 -0.55 20.43 13.05
CA PRO A 296 0.20 21.65 12.80
C PRO A 296 -0.60 22.92 13.12
N LEU A 297 0.02 23.85 13.86
CA LEU A 297 -0.48 25.22 14.01
C LEU A 297 0.27 26.19 13.10
N SER A 298 1.56 25.91 12.88
CA SER A 298 2.48 26.55 11.93
C SER A 298 3.60 25.56 11.59
N GLU A 299 4.64 25.95 10.85
CA GLU A 299 5.83 25.09 10.66
C GLU A 299 6.63 24.87 11.95
N ASP A 300 6.52 25.79 12.91
CA ASP A 300 7.36 25.80 14.11
C ASP A 300 6.64 25.32 15.36
N CYS A 301 5.30 25.21 15.31
CA CYS A 301 4.48 24.89 16.47
C CYS A 301 3.32 23.96 16.09
N PHE A 302 3.08 22.94 16.93
CA PHE A 302 2.08 21.90 16.68
C PHE A 302 1.56 21.31 18.00
N LEU A 303 0.40 20.68 17.95
CA LEU A 303 -0.09 19.83 19.03
C LEU A 303 0.30 18.39 18.75
N ALA A 304 0.63 17.61 19.78
CA ALA A 304 0.87 16.18 19.63
C ALA A 304 0.46 15.42 20.89
N ALA A 305 0.17 14.13 20.71
CA ALA A 305 0.11 13.20 21.81
C ALA A 305 1.54 12.71 22.12
N TYR A 306 1.91 12.64 23.39
CA TYR A 306 3.25 12.24 23.83
C TYR A 306 3.23 11.32 25.05
N SER A 307 4.17 10.38 25.06
CA SER A 307 4.37 9.36 26.10
C SER A 307 5.84 9.28 26.51
N TYR A 308 6.09 9.31 27.82
CA TYR A 308 7.39 8.96 28.41
C TYR A 308 7.61 7.44 28.53
N GLU A 309 6.57 6.65 28.32
CA GLU A 309 6.67 5.19 28.34
C GLU A 309 7.20 4.64 27.00
N PRO A 310 7.94 3.52 27.03
CA PRO A 310 8.48 2.90 25.83
C PRO A 310 7.37 2.39 24.92
N LEU A 311 7.49 2.67 23.62
CA LEU A 311 6.66 2.07 22.59
C LEU A 311 6.79 0.53 22.61
N ILE A 312 5.66 -0.15 22.79
CA ILE A 312 5.60 -1.62 22.80
C ILE A 312 5.18 -2.13 21.42
N GLY A 313 5.94 -3.10 20.91
CA GLY A 313 5.66 -3.79 19.65
C GLY A 313 4.78 -5.03 19.82
N GLU A 314 4.37 -5.62 18.70
CA GLU A 314 3.55 -6.81 18.71
C GLU A 314 4.27 -8.02 19.34
N PRO A 315 3.54 -8.93 20.01
CA PRO A 315 2.08 -8.99 20.13
C PRO A 315 1.50 -8.25 21.35
N LEU A 316 2.34 -7.60 22.15
CA LEU A 316 1.96 -7.06 23.46
C LEU A 316 1.16 -5.75 23.33
N PRO A 317 0.22 -5.46 24.24
CA PRO A 317 -0.48 -4.17 24.25
C PRO A 317 0.37 -3.07 24.90
N ASN A 318 0.16 -1.83 24.46
CA ASN A 318 0.61 -0.65 25.20
C ASN A 318 -0.37 -0.33 26.34
N ARG A 319 0.04 0.48 27.32
CA ARG A 319 -0.84 0.94 28.40
C ARG A 319 -1.97 1.81 27.86
N ALA A 320 -3.15 1.69 28.46
CA ALA A 320 -4.34 2.41 28.01
C ALA A 320 -4.21 3.94 28.14
N ASN A 321 -3.53 4.42 29.19
CA ASN A 321 -3.35 5.82 29.55
C ASN A 321 -1.97 6.40 29.17
N MET A 322 -1.31 5.77 28.20
CA MET A 322 0.08 6.07 27.82
C MET A 322 0.32 7.52 27.36
N PHE A 323 -0.64 8.13 26.65
CA PHE A 323 -0.46 9.43 25.99
C PHE A 323 -1.14 10.59 26.73
N GLY A 324 -0.45 11.73 26.80
CA GLY A 324 -1.03 13.04 27.11
C GLY A 324 -0.92 13.99 25.92
N LEU A 325 -1.70 15.08 25.91
CA LEU A 325 -1.66 16.13 24.89
C LEU A 325 -0.66 17.22 25.27
N TYR A 326 0.16 17.62 24.31
CA TYR A 326 1.20 18.62 24.48
C TYR A 326 1.15 19.67 23.37
N LEU A 327 1.51 20.90 23.72
CA LEU A 327 1.95 21.92 22.78
C LEU A 327 3.44 21.72 22.57
N CYS A 328 3.86 21.51 21.32
CA CYS A 328 5.24 21.30 20.96
C CYS A 328 5.74 22.40 20.03
N ASP A 329 7.05 22.64 20.05
CA ASP A 329 7.74 23.43 19.04
C ASP A 329 8.82 22.61 18.32
N ARG A 330 9.35 23.18 17.24
CA ARG A 330 10.41 22.56 16.43
C ARG A 330 11.77 22.44 17.14
N PHE A 331 11.93 23.05 18.30
CA PHE A 331 13.18 23.06 19.06
C PHE A 331 13.21 21.95 20.11
N GLY A 332 12.16 21.13 20.16
CA GLY A 332 12.02 20.01 21.10
C GLY A 332 11.38 20.42 22.43
N ASN A 333 10.90 21.66 22.57
CA ASN A 333 10.14 22.04 23.76
C ASN A 333 8.73 21.45 23.68
N LYS A 334 8.22 21.05 24.85
CA LYS A 334 6.87 20.50 25.01
C LYS A 334 6.25 20.96 26.32
N GLU A 335 5.02 21.47 26.25
CA GLU A 335 4.23 21.89 27.40
C GLU A 335 2.98 21.03 27.51
N LEU A 336 2.72 20.49 28.69
CA LEU A 336 1.57 19.62 28.94
C LEU A 336 0.28 20.44 28.86
N ILE A 337 -0.63 20.06 27.97
CA ILE A 337 -1.97 20.64 27.86
C ILE A 337 -2.96 19.85 28.71
N TYR A 338 -2.94 18.52 28.57
CA TYR A 338 -3.91 17.65 29.23
C TYR A 338 -3.39 16.21 29.31
N ARG A 339 -3.65 15.52 30.42
CA ARG A 339 -3.45 14.07 30.54
C ARG A 339 -4.50 13.51 31.48
N ASP A 340 -5.16 12.44 31.02
CA ASP A 340 -6.06 11.65 31.85
C ASP A 340 -5.31 10.49 32.52
N VAL A 341 -5.73 10.12 33.73
CA VAL A 341 -5.08 9.05 34.51
C VAL A 341 -5.54 7.66 34.13
N SER A 342 -6.66 7.52 33.41
CA SER A 342 -7.32 6.27 33.05
C SER A 342 -7.29 5.98 31.56
N ILE A 343 -7.30 7.00 30.70
CA ILE A 343 -7.31 6.85 29.24
C ILE A 343 -6.20 7.63 28.54
N GLY A 344 -5.82 7.16 27.35
CA GLY A 344 -4.84 7.84 26.49
C GLY A 344 -5.50 9.03 25.81
N SER A 345 -4.85 10.19 25.88
CA SER A 345 -5.32 11.40 25.22
C SER A 345 -4.67 11.51 23.83
N LEU A 346 -5.47 11.42 22.78
CA LEU A 346 -5.03 11.32 21.37
C LEU A 346 -5.81 12.30 20.48
N TRP A 347 -5.30 12.55 19.26
CA TRP A 347 -5.91 13.40 18.23
C TRP A 347 -6.29 14.81 18.72
N PRO A 348 -5.31 15.60 19.21
CA PRO A 348 -5.57 17.00 19.52
C PRO A 348 -5.98 17.76 18.24
N ILE A 349 -7.16 18.37 18.24
CA ILE A 349 -7.67 19.17 17.11
C ILE A 349 -8.25 20.47 17.68
N PRO A 350 -7.79 21.65 17.24
CA PRO A 350 -8.44 22.91 17.56
C PRO A 350 -9.90 22.93 17.07
N LEU A 351 -10.84 23.10 17.99
CA LEU A 351 -12.25 23.26 17.67
C LEU A 351 -12.53 24.72 17.30
N ARG A 352 -12.24 25.07 16.04
CA ARG A 352 -12.44 26.41 15.46
C ARG A 352 -12.58 26.33 13.94
N ALA A 353 -13.07 27.41 13.34
CA ALA A 353 -13.05 27.55 11.89
C ALA A 353 -11.61 27.49 11.34
N ARG A 354 -11.46 26.89 10.16
CA ARG A 354 -10.19 26.75 9.44
C ARG A 354 -10.38 27.04 7.95
N PRO A 355 -9.33 27.47 7.23
CA PRO A 355 -9.42 27.67 5.79
C PRO A 355 -9.93 26.41 5.08
N LYS A 356 -10.90 26.60 4.19
CA LYS A 356 -11.43 25.54 3.33
C LYS A 356 -10.55 25.44 2.06
N PRO A 357 -9.89 24.30 1.80
CA PRO A 357 -9.13 24.09 0.57
C PRO A 357 -10.02 24.21 -0.68
N PRO A 358 -9.45 24.42 -1.87
CA PRO A 358 -10.23 24.42 -3.10
C PRO A 358 -10.88 23.06 -3.34
N ALA A 359 -12.12 23.06 -3.82
CA ALA A 359 -12.79 21.85 -4.29
C ALA A 359 -12.28 21.50 -5.68
N LEU A 360 -11.68 20.33 -5.84
CA LEU A 360 -11.21 19.85 -7.14
C LEU A 360 -12.39 19.23 -7.91
N PRO A 361 -12.65 19.65 -9.17
CA PRO A 361 -13.72 19.05 -9.97
C PRO A 361 -13.41 17.59 -10.29
N SER A 362 -14.42 16.72 -10.21
CA SER A 362 -14.28 15.30 -10.53
C SER A 362 -14.50 15.06 -12.03
N PRO A 363 -13.55 14.46 -12.76
CA PRO A 363 -13.78 13.99 -14.13
C PRO A 363 -14.56 12.67 -14.16
N VAL A 364 -14.67 11.98 -13.02
CA VAL A 364 -15.36 10.70 -12.87
C VAL A 364 -16.87 10.93 -12.83
N THR A 365 -17.59 10.29 -13.74
CA THR A 365 -19.06 10.30 -13.82
C THR A 365 -19.62 8.88 -13.80
N ALA A 366 -20.89 8.70 -13.42
CA ALA A 366 -21.49 7.38 -13.22
C ALA A 366 -21.60 6.55 -14.52
N ASP A 367 -21.73 7.22 -15.67
CA ASP A 367 -22.00 6.58 -16.96
C ASP A 367 -20.72 6.28 -17.78
N GLN A 368 -19.54 6.50 -17.20
CA GLN A 368 -18.29 6.26 -17.90
C GLN A 368 -18.01 4.76 -18.09
N PRO A 369 -17.38 4.37 -19.21
CA PRO A 369 -16.86 3.02 -19.39
C PRO A 369 -15.95 2.63 -18.22
N LYS A 370 -15.96 1.35 -17.83
CA LYS A 370 -15.06 0.78 -16.83
C LYS A 370 -13.63 0.60 -17.37
N GLU A 371 -13.15 1.59 -18.10
CA GLU A 371 -11.81 1.70 -18.66
C GLU A 371 -11.35 3.15 -18.59
N GLY A 372 -10.04 3.35 -18.68
CA GLY A 372 -9.42 4.64 -18.89
C GLY A 372 -8.21 4.49 -19.80
N THR A 373 -7.36 5.52 -19.85
CA THR A 373 -6.19 5.53 -20.74
C THR A 373 -4.91 5.94 -20.02
N PHE A 374 -3.81 5.34 -20.45
CA PHE A 374 -2.45 5.68 -20.02
C PHE A 374 -1.66 6.25 -21.20
N LEU A 375 -0.98 7.38 -20.97
CA LEU A 375 0.03 7.94 -21.87
C LEU A 375 1.41 7.96 -21.19
N LEU A 376 2.32 7.13 -21.68
CA LEU A 376 3.75 7.18 -21.36
C LEU A 376 4.47 8.00 -22.42
N GLN A 377 5.16 9.07 -22.03
CA GLN A 377 5.86 9.93 -22.98
C GLN A 377 7.13 9.28 -23.53
N ASN A 378 7.97 8.69 -22.67
CA ASN A 378 9.19 8.03 -23.08
C ASN A 378 9.66 7.01 -22.04
N VAL A 379 9.55 5.72 -22.36
CA VAL A 379 10.00 4.60 -21.50
C VAL A 379 11.47 4.68 -21.09
N TYR A 380 12.32 5.36 -21.88
CA TYR A 380 13.75 5.49 -21.62
C TYR A 380 14.09 6.60 -20.62
N GLU A 381 13.12 7.47 -20.25
CA GLU A 381 13.25 8.34 -19.07
C GLU A 381 12.99 7.51 -17.81
N SER A 382 13.91 6.60 -17.49
CA SER A 382 13.70 5.58 -16.45
C SER A 382 14.58 5.77 -15.22
N TRP A 383 14.10 5.31 -14.07
CA TRP A 383 14.91 5.18 -12.86
C TRP A 383 14.76 3.79 -12.23
N PRO A 384 15.85 3.01 -12.11
CA PRO A 384 17.19 3.25 -12.62
C PRO A 384 17.21 3.32 -14.16
N THR A 385 18.28 3.86 -14.72
CA THR A 385 18.45 3.97 -16.18
C THR A 385 18.45 2.57 -16.82
N LEU A 386 17.78 2.39 -17.97
CA LEU A 386 17.77 1.11 -18.70
C LEU A 386 19.14 0.68 -19.24
N GLY A 387 20.18 1.53 -19.18
CA GLY A 387 21.55 1.17 -19.53
C GLY A 387 21.68 0.64 -20.96
N GLU A 388 22.34 -0.51 -21.13
CA GLU A 388 22.50 -1.20 -22.43
C GLU A 388 21.16 -1.63 -23.07
N ALA A 389 20.07 -1.68 -22.30
CA ALA A 389 18.74 -1.98 -22.82
C ALA A 389 18.03 -0.76 -23.44
N LYS A 390 18.69 0.40 -23.54
CA LYS A 390 18.17 1.55 -24.27
C LYS A 390 17.86 1.17 -25.73
N ASP A 391 16.75 1.68 -26.27
CA ASP A 391 16.23 1.37 -27.62
C ASP A 391 15.72 -0.08 -27.85
N THR A 392 15.75 -0.94 -26.81
CA THR A 392 15.32 -2.34 -26.91
C THR A 392 13.85 -2.58 -26.55
N VAL A 393 13.22 -1.67 -25.79
CA VAL A 393 11.81 -1.81 -25.41
C VAL A 393 10.90 -1.77 -26.64
N LYS A 394 10.05 -2.79 -26.82
CA LYS A 394 9.08 -2.89 -27.92
C LYS A 394 7.63 -2.93 -27.46
N ARG A 395 7.38 -3.40 -26.23
CA ARG A 395 6.04 -3.58 -25.68
C ARG A 395 6.02 -3.30 -24.18
N LEU A 396 4.86 -2.91 -23.66
CA LEU A 396 4.58 -2.98 -22.23
C LEU A 396 3.66 -4.18 -21.96
N ARG A 397 4.02 -5.02 -20.99
CA ARG A 397 3.09 -6.02 -20.42
C ARG A 397 2.26 -5.36 -19.33
N ILE A 398 0.95 -5.58 -19.37
CA ILE A 398 0.01 -5.11 -18.34
C ILE A 398 -0.33 -6.30 -17.45
N VAL A 399 0.00 -6.18 -16.17
CA VAL A 399 -0.20 -7.20 -15.15
C VAL A 399 -1.20 -6.68 -14.13
N GLN A 400 -2.26 -7.43 -13.88
CA GLN A 400 -3.15 -7.16 -12.76
C GLN A 400 -2.64 -7.89 -11.52
N VAL A 401 -2.65 -7.21 -10.38
CA VAL A 401 -2.19 -7.77 -9.10
C VAL A 401 -3.38 -8.05 -8.18
N LEU A 402 -3.64 -9.32 -7.93
CA LEU A 402 -4.89 -9.80 -7.35
C LEU A 402 -4.93 -9.61 -5.84
N PRO A 403 -6.03 -9.07 -5.28
CA PRO A 403 -6.25 -9.05 -3.84
C PRO A 403 -6.37 -10.48 -3.32
N LYS A 404 -5.80 -10.72 -2.14
CA LYS A 404 -5.89 -12.03 -1.50
C LYS A 404 -7.26 -12.23 -0.87
N THR A 405 -7.93 -13.33 -1.21
CA THR A 405 -9.31 -13.63 -0.77
C THR A 405 -9.39 -14.42 0.55
N THR A 406 -8.28 -14.97 1.02
CA THR A 406 -8.25 -15.87 2.19
C THR A 406 -7.44 -15.29 3.35
N PRO A 407 -7.82 -15.58 4.61
CA PRO A 407 -7.07 -15.10 5.77
C PRO A 407 -5.72 -15.82 5.89
N HIS A 408 -4.73 -15.12 6.46
CA HIS A 408 -3.36 -15.57 6.74
C HIS A 408 -2.39 -15.58 5.55
N ALA A 409 -1.19 -15.05 5.79
CA ALA A 409 -0.07 -15.11 4.86
C ALA A 409 0.22 -16.55 4.40
N ASN A 410 0.46 -16.75 3.11
CA ASN A 410 0.84 -18.04 2.51
C ASN A 410 -0.16 -19.20 2.71
N THR A 411 -1.41 -18.91 3.11
CA THR A 411 -2.47 -19.90 3.22
C THR A 411 -3.66 -19.49 2.34
N PRO A 412 -3.81 -20.06 1.13
CA PRO A 412 -2.82 -20.88 0.44
C PRO A 412 -1.68 -20.03 -0.16
N LYS A 413 -0.62 -20.72 -0.62
CA LYS A 413 0.44 -20.12 -1.44
C LYS A 413 -0.01 -20.03 -2.89
N VAL A 414 0.49 -19.03 -3.62
CA VAL A 414 0.28 -18.90 -5.08
C VAL A 414 1.52 -19.28 -5.89
N GLY A 415 2.68 -19.43 -5.24
CA GLY A 415 3.95 -19.86 -5.80
C GLY A 415 4.98 -20.12 -4.68
N LEU A 416 6.24 -20.35 -5.03
CA LEU A 416 7.31 -20.59 -4.04
C LEU A 416 7.63 -19.36 -3.18
N ALA A 417 7.54 -18.16 -3.77
CA ALA A 417 7.85 -16.90 -3.10
C ALA A 417 6.99 -16.68 -1.85
N ASN A 418 7.64 -16.40 -0.72
CA ASN A 418 6.96 -16.05 0.52
C ASN A 418 6.10 -14.79 0.34
N ALA A 419 4.82 -14.92 0.70
CA ALA A 419 3.81 -13.86 0.69
C ALA A 419 3.67 -13.16 -0.68
N SER A 420 3.91 -13.92 -1.75
CA SER A 420 3.74 -13.44 -3.12
C SER A 420 2.33 -12.89 -3.33
N PRO A 421 2.19 -11.73 -3.98
CA PRO A 421 0.90 -11.31 -4.50
C PRO A 421 0.43 -12.28 -5.60
N GLY A 422 -0.88 -12.40 -5.77
CA GLY A 422 -1.46 -13.09 -6.92
C GLY A 422 -1.36 -12.18 -8.13
N LYS A 423 -1.21 -12.72 -9.33
CA LYS A 423 -1.14 -11.93 -10.56
C LYS A 423 -1.85 -12.61 -11.71
N GLN A 424 -2.26 -11.81 -12.69
CA GLN A 424 -2.63 -12.29 -14.02
C GLN A 424 -2.18 -11.29 -15.08
N VAL A 425 -1.83 -11.78 -16.26
CA VAL A 425 -1.35 -10.94 -17.36
C VAL A 425 -2.52 -10.62 -18.28
N LEU A 426 -2.88 -9.34 -18.36
CA LEU A 426 -3.98 -8.90 -19.23
C LEU A 426 -3.56 -8.95 -20.70
N GLY A 427 -2.29 -8.70 -20.97
CA GLY A 427 -1.73 -8.72 -22.31
C GLY A 427 -0.60 -7.71 -22.48
N THR A 428 -0.39 -7.29 -23.73
CA THR A 428 0.64 -6.33 -24.11
C THR A 428 0.10 -5.18 -24.95
N VAL A 429 0.82 -4.06 -24.94
CA VAL A 429 0.57 -2.88 -25.77
C VAL A 429 1.88 -2.43 -26.41
N PRO A 430 1.84 -1.83 -27.61
CA PRO A 430 3.05 -1.43 -28.31
C PRO A 430 3.73 -0.21 -27.65
N VAL A 431 5.06 -0.18 -27.74
CA VAL A 431 5.88 1.01 -27.47
C VAL A 431 6.44 1.48 -28.81
N GLU A 432 6.25 2.76 -29.11
CA GLU A 432 6.68 3.40 -30.34
C GLU A 432 8.21 3.56 -30.39
N PRO A 433 8.81 3.78 -31.58
CA PRO A 433 10.25 3.98 -31.71
C PRO A 433 10.83 5.15 -30.89
N ASP A 434 10.01 6.15 -30.55
CA ASP A 434 10.41 7.28 -29.68
C ASP A 434 10.31 6.94 -28.17
N GLY A 435 9.97 5.70 -27.83
CA GLY A 435 9.78 5.21 -26.47
C GLY A 435 8.39 5.48 -25.88
N SER A 436 7.48 6.13 -26.62
CA SER A 436 6.15 6.47 -26.13
C SER A 436 5.16 5.30 -26.21
N ALA A 437 4.15 5.30 -25.34
CA ALA A 437 3.03 4.36 -25.40
C ALA A 437 1.72 5.02 -25.01
N TYR A 438 0.65 4.72 -25.74
CA TYR A 438 -0.70 5.24 -25.47
C TYR A 438 -1.72 4.12 -25.64
N PHE A 439 -2.44 3.77 -24.57
CA PHE A 439 -3.28 2.58 -24.53
C PHE A 439 -4.46 2.67 -23.56
N ARG A 440 -5.49 1.86 -23.83
CA ARG A 440 -6.65 1.66 -22.94
C ARG A 440 -6.35 0.58 -21.91
N ALA A 441 -6.85 0.76 -20.70
CA ALA A 441 -6.74 -0.22 -19.63
C ALA A 441 -8.02 -0.27 -18.77
N PRO A 442 -8.35 -1.42 -18.15
CA PRO A 442 -9.51 -1.51 -17.28
C PRO A 442 -9.37 -0.59 -16.07
N ALA A 443 -10.49 0.01 -15.67
CA ALA A 443 -10.59 0.83 -14.47
C ALA A 443 -11.08 0.00 -13.27
N GLY A 444 -10.79 0.46 -12.06
CA GLY A 444 -11.23 -0.20 -10.83
C GLY A 444 -10.38 -1.40 -10.39
N ILE A 445 -9.27 -1.69 -11.08
CA ILE A 445 -8.37 -2.81 -10.76
C ILE A 445 -6.92 -2.35 -10.60
N PRO A 446 -6.14 -2.99 -9.72
CA PRO A 446 -4.71 -2.74 -9.53
C PRO A 446 -3.86 -3.25 -10.71
N LEU A 447 -3.09 -2.34 -11.31
CA LEU A 447 -2.24 -2.59 -12.48
C LEU A 447 -0.76 -2.32 -12.19
N ALA A 448 0.09 -3.17 -12.75
CA ALA A 448 1.53 -3.02 -12.83
C ALA A 448 2.01 -3.21 -14.28
N PHE A 449 3.18 -2.67 -14.60
CA PHE A 449 3.75 -2.71 -15.95
C PHE A 449 5.11 -3.38 -15.98
N GLN A 450 5.43 -4.02 -17.10
CA GLN A 450 6.76 -4.54 -17.41
C GLN A 450 7.20 -4.03 -18.78
N ALA A 451 8.39 -3.43 -18.86
CA ALA A 451 8.99 -3.04 -20.14
C ALA A 451 9.62 -4.27 -20.79
N LEU A 452 9.18 -4.63 -22.00
CA LEU A 452 9.59 -5.85 -22.70
C LEU A 452 10.50 -5.55 -23.88
N ASP A 453 11.50 -6.41 -24.08
CA ASP A 453 12.29 -6.45 -25.30
C ASP A 453 11.53 -7.10 -26.48
N GLU A 454 12.19 -7.20 -27.63
CA GLU A 454 11.66 -7.82 -28.85
C GLU A 454 11.28 -9.31 -28.66
N GLN A 455 11.97 -10.02 -27.76
CA GLN A 455 11.66 -11.42 -27.44
C GLN A 455 10.57 -11.57 -26.36
N GLY A 456 10.01 -10.45 -25.88
CA GLY A 456 8.95 -10.46 -24.86
C GLY A 456 9.45 -10.72 -23.44
N MET A 457 10.75 -10.59 -23.18
CA MET A 457 11.30 -10.71 -21.83
C MET A 457 11.29 -9.36 -21.12
N ALA A 458 10.92 -9.35 -19.83
CA ALA A 458 10.93 -8.14 -19.02
C ALA A 458 12.37 -7.64 -18.78
N ILE A 459 12.66 -6.44 -19.26
CA ILE A 459 13.86 -5.68 -18.96
C ILE A 459 13.74 -5.09 -17.55
N GLN A 460 12.58 -4.50 -17.26
CA GLN A 460 12.29 -3.86 -15.97
C GLN A 460 10.83 -4.09 -15.58
N THR A 461 10.60 -4.33 -14.30
CA THR A 461 9.27 -4.60 -13.72
C THR A 461 8.93 -3.55 -12.68
N MET A 462 7.73 -2.98 -12.79
CA MET A 462 7.13 -2.15 -11.76
C MET A 462 6.83 -3.01 -10.51
N ARG A 463 7.40 -2.63 -9.36
CA ARG A 463 7.19 -3.30 -8.06
C ARG A 463 6.31 -2.46 -7.14
N SER A 464 5.22 -1.97 -7.71
CA SER A 464 4.21 -1.08 -7.11
C SER A 464 2.93 -1.23 -7.95
N LEU A 465 1.86 -0.50 -7.61
CA LEU A 465 0.61 -0.51 -8.34
C LEU A 465 0.13 0.90 -8.67
N THR A 466 -0.52 1.00 -9.82
CA THR A 466 -1.42 2.09 -10.17
C THR A 466 -2.82 1.54 -10.46
N TYR A 467 -3.81 2.40 -10.60
CA TYR A 467 -5.16 2.05 -11.02
C TYR A 467 -5.84 3.28 -11.61
N LEU A 468 -6.90 3.05 -12.37
CA LEU A 468 -7.70 4.09 -13.00
C LEU A 468 -9.09 4.14 -12.38
N GLN A 469 -9.65 5.34 -12.27
CA GLN A 469 -11.10 5.53 -12.21
C GLN A 469 -11.72 5.36 -13.61
N PRO A 470 -13.02 5.03 -13.70
CA PRO A 470 -13.74 5.04 -14.98
C PRO A 470 -13.52 6.35 -15.74
N GLY A 471 -13.23 6.27 -17.03
CA GLY A 471 -12.98 7.43 -17.91
C GLY A 471 -11.70 8.23 -17.63
N GLU A 472 -10.88 7.82 -16.65
CA GLU A 472 -9.66 8.55 -16.31
C GLU A 472 -8.64 8.52 -17.46
N GLN A 473 -8.01 9.67 -17.70
CA GLN A 473 -6.83 9.77 -18.56
C GLN A 473 -5.65 10.15 -17.67
N THR A 474 -4.63 9.31 -17.65
CA THR A 474 -3.44 9.53 -16.84
C THR A 474 -2.18 9.40 -17.68
N GLY A 475 -1.12 10.08 -17.28
CA GLY A 475 0.15 10.02 -17.97
C GLY A 475 1.35 10.08 -17.06
N CYS A 476 2.47 9.52 -17.54
CA CYS A 476 3.77 9.63 -16.93
C CYS A 476 4.81 10.04 -17.97
N VAL A 477 5.87 10.71 -17.52
CA VAL A 477 6.96 11.12 -18.42
C VAL A 477 7.75 9.88 -18.80
N GLY A 478 8.00 8.99 -17.83
CA GLY A 478 8.85 7.83 -18.03
C GLY A 478 8.51 6.64 -17.14
N CYS A 479 9.45 5.70 -17.04
CA CYS A 479 9.31 4.51 -16.20
C CYS A 479 10.04 4.72 -14.88
N HIS A 480 9.30 5.12 -13.84
CA HIS A 480 9.84 5.50 -12.53
C HIS A 480 10.72 6.77 -12.58
N GLU A 481 10.55 7.65 -13.56
CA GLU A 481 11.29 8.91 -13.72
C GLU A 481 11.47 9.70 -12.41
N HIS A 482 12.50 10.55 -12.35
CA HIS A 482 12.65 11.44 -11.21
C HIS A 482 11.46 12.40 -11.16
N ARG A 483 10.62 12.29 -10.14
CA ARG A 483 9.24 12.82 -10.17
C ARG A 483 9.15 14.32 -9.91
N SER A 484 10.29 14.99 -9.70
CA SER A 484 10.40 16.46 -9.72
C SER A 484 10.69 17.01 -11.11
N TRP A 485 10.89 16.15 -12.12
CA TRP A 485 11.13 16.58 -13.49
C TRP A 485 9.83 17.01 -14.14
N ALA A 486 9.82 18.23 -14.66
CA ALA A 486 8.78 18.64 -15.58
C ALA A 486 8.93 17.83 -16.88
N PRO A 487 7.83 17.43 -17.54
CA PRO A 487 7.92 16.88 -18.89
C PRO A 487 8.69 17.84 -19.79
N THR A 488 9.69 17.34 -20.51
CA THR A 488 10.37 18.17 -21.51
C THR A 488 9.36 18.54 -22.59
N ALA A 489 9.35 19.81 -23.00
CA ALA A 489 8.49 20.29 -24.07
C ALA A 489 8.95 19.69 -25.42
N ARG A 490 8.65 18.42 -25.65
CA ARG A 490 8.79 17.77 -26.94
C ARG A 490 7.47 17.88 -27.71
N THR A 491 7.59 17.83 -29.03
CA THR A 491 6.50 17.51 -29.96
C THR A 491 5.64 16.36 -29.43
N VAL A 492 4.33 16.40 -29.71
CA VAL A 492 3.39 15.32 -29.38
C VAL A 492 4.03 13.97 -29.71
N SER A 493 4.14 13.08 -28.73
CA SER A 493 4.79 11.78 -28.90
C SER A 493 4.12 10.98 -30.01
N LEU A 494 4.84 10.05 -30.64
CA LEU A 494 4.29 9.22 -31.72
C LEU A 494 3.02 8.50 -31.27
N ALA A 495 2.98 7.99 -30.03
CA ALA A 495 1.80 7.34 -29.50
C ALA A 495 0.63 8.31 -29.27
N GLY A 496 0.91 9.57 -28.90
CA GLY A 496 -0.10 10.61 -28.70
C GLY A 496 -0.71 11.16 -29.98
N GLN A 497 -0.17 10.80 -31.16
CA GLN A 497 -0.70 11.20 -32.47
C GLN A 497 -1.78 10.25 -33.01
N ARG A 498 -2.07 9.16 -32.29
CA ARG A 498 -3.05 8.14 -32.67
C ARG A 498 -4.00 7.84 -31.52
N GLU A 499 -5.06 7.11 -31.82
CA GLU A 499 -5.96 6.54 -30.81
C GLU A 499 -5.21 5.59 -29.86
N PRO A 500 -5.67 5.45 -28.59
CA PRO A 500 -5.05 4.56 -27.63
C PRO A 500 -5.20 3.11 -28.07
N SER A 501 -4.10 2.36 -28.03
CA SER A 501 -4.08 0.95 -28.42
C SER A 501 -4.97 0.11 -27.50
N PRO A 502 -5.73 -0.85 -28.04
CA PRO A 502 -6.31 -1.91 -27.23
C PRO A 502 -5.22 -2.86 -26.71
N ILE A 503 -5.54 -3.60 -25.66
CA ILE A 503 -4.64 -4.64 -25.12
C ILE A 503 -4.67 -5.86 -26.04
N THR A 504 -3.51 -6.27 -26.55
CA THR A 504 -3.35 -7.58 -27.21
C THR A 504 -3.28 -8.65 -26.13
N PRO A 505 -4.23 -9.61 -26.08
CA PRO A 505 -4.30 -10.60 -24.99
C PRO A 505 -3.00 -11.38 -24.80
N GLY A 506 -2.70 -11.73 -23.54
CA GLY A 506 -1.57 -12.59 -23.20
C GLY A 506 -1.81 -14.05 -23.63
N PRO A 507 -0.78 -14.92 -23.53
CA PRO A 507 -0.90 -16.32 -23.88
C PRO A 507 -1.92 -17.05 -22.99
N ASP A 508 -2.48 -18.13 -23.51
CA ASP A 508 -3.44 -18.95 -22.76
C ASP A 508 -2.86 -19.47 -21.44
N GLY A 509 -3.64 -19.42 -20.36
CA GLY A 509 -3.19 -19.71 -18.99
C GLY A 509 -2.51 -18.55 -18.28
N SER A 510 -2.44 -17.35 -18.88
CA SER A 510 -1.92 -16.15 -18.20
C SER A 510 -3.00 -15.31 -17.50
N LYS A 511 -4.29 -15.53 -17.85
CA LYS A 511 -5.47 -14.87 -17.25
C LYS A 511 -6.67 -15.84 -17.11
N PRO A 512 -7.02 -16.29 -15.89
CA PRO A 512 -6.20 -16.23 -14.69
C PRO A 512 -4.93 -17.05 -14.85
N PHE A 513 -3.89 -16.68 -14.12
CA PHE A 513 -2.60 -17.34 -14.21
C PHE A 513 -2.70 -18.82 -13.80
N SER A 514 -2.11 -19.74 -14.56
CA SER A 514 -2.10 -21.17 -14.27
C SER A 514 -0.85 -21.80 -14.91
N TYR A 515 0.10 -22.25 -14.10
CA TYR A 515 1.31 -22.90 -14.61
C TYR A 515 1.00 -24.18 -15.39
N ALA A 516 0.01 -24.96 -14.95
CA ALA A 516 -0.39 -26.21 -15.61
C ALA A 516 -0.95 -25.97 -17.02
N ILE A 517 -1.60 -24.83 -17.26
CA ILE A 517 -2.07 -24.45 -18.60
C ILE A 517 -0.94 -23.74 -19.35
N LEU A 518 -0.26 -22.79 -18.71
CA LEU A 518 0.70 -21.89 -19.35
C LEU A 518 2.00 -22.59 -19.76
N VAL A 519 2.59 -23.42 -18.89
CA VAL A 519 3.95 -23.95 -19.06
C VAL A 519 3.97 -25.45 -19.33
N GLN A 520 3.17 -26.25 -18.60
CA GLN A 520 3.24 -27.70 -18.69
C GLN A 520 3.09 -28.27 -20.12
N PRO A 521 2.22 -27.73 -21.01
CA PRO A 521 2.10 -28.25 -22.38
C PRO A 521 3.39 -28.17 -23.20
N ILE A 522 4.25 -27.19 -22.91
CA ILE A 522 5.56 -27.04 -23.56
C ILE A 522 6.50 -28.15 -23.09
N LEU A 523 6.49 -28.41 -21.79
CA LEU A 523 7.32 -29.45 -21.18
C LEU A 523 6.90 -30.84 -21.66
N ASP A 524 5.60 -31.10 -21.73
CA ASP A 524 5.07 -32.38 -22.21
C ASP A 524 5.48 -32.65 -23.67
N LYS A 525 5.48 -31.60 -24.49
CA LYS A 525 5.85 -31.69 -25.91
C LYS A 525 7.34 -31.87 -26.14
N HIS A 526 8.18 -31.15 -25.38
CA HIS A 526 9.60 -31.00 -25.72
C HIS A 526 10.58 -31.59 -24.70
N CYS A 527 10.16 -31.82 -23.45
CA CYS A 527 11.08 -32.08 -22.34
C CYS A 527 10.82 -33.41 -21.63
N VAL A 528 9.57 -33.81 -21.43
CA VAL A 528 9.18 -34.98 -20.61
C VAL A 528 9.73 -36.29 -21.16
N THR A 529 9.97 -36.41 -22.46
CA THR A 529 10.56 -37.63 -23.05
C THR A 529 11.95 -37.95 -22.49
N CYS A 530 12.76 -36.93 -22.18
CA CYS A 530 14.11 -37.10 -21.60
C CYS A 530 14.17 -36.76 -20.10
N HIS A 531 13.14 -36.09 -19.58
CA HIS A 531 12.99 -35.69 -18.18
C HIS A 531 11.68 -36.21 -17.58
N GLY A 532 11.40 -37.50 -17.77
CA GLY A 532 10.22 -38.17 -17.26
C GLY A 532 10.57 -39.26 -16.24
N PRO A 533 9.56 -39.93 -15.66
CA PRO A 533 9.79 -40.95 -14.63
C PRO A 533 10.59 -42.16 -15.15
N ALA A 534 10.52 -42.44 -16.45
CA ALA A 534 11.29 -43.51 -17.08
C ALA A 534 12.74 -43.13 -17.38
N ARG A 535 13.02 -41.83 -17.56
CA ARG A 535 14.32 -41.28 -17.92
C ARG A 535 14.39 -39.86 -17.37
N ALA A 536 15.07 -39.69 -16.25
CA ALA A 536 15.22 -38.41 -15.56
C ALA A 536 16.63 -37.84 -15.80
N GLU A 537 16.94 -37.49 -17.06
CA GLU A 537 18.26 -36.95 -17.37
C GLU A 537 18.56 -35.69 -16.55
N GLY A 538 19.82 -35.55 -16.16
CA GLY A 538 20.25 -34.48 -15.26
C GLY A 538 19.61 -34.54 -13.86
N GLY A 539 18.94 -35.64 -13.49
CA GLY A 539 18.27 -35.80 -12.20
C GLY A 539 17.01 -34.94 -12.05
N VAL A 540 16.34 -34.61 -13.16
CA VAL A 540 15.15 -33.75 -13.16
C VAL A 540 13.98 -34.48 -13.82
N ASP A 541 12.83 -34.46 -13.13
CA ASP A 541 11.53 -34.88 -13.65
C ASP A 541 10.69 -33.62 -13.92
N LEU A 542 10.13 -33.54 -15.12
CA LEU A 542 9.35 -32.40 -15.64
C LEU A 542 7.89 -32.77 -15.93
N THR A 543 7.38 -33.85 -15.35
CA THR A 543 5.97 -34.21 -15.47
C THR A 543 5.04 -33.25 -14.72
N GLY A 544 3.82 -33.09 -15.24
CA GLY A 544 2.75 -32.31 -14.64
C GLY A 544 2.06 -32.99 -13.46
N THR A 545 2.62 -34.07 -12.92
CA THR A 545 2.02 -34.83 -11.82
C THR A 545 1.93 -33.97 -10.56
N PRO A 546 0.79 -33.95 -9.84
CA PRO A 546 0.69 -33.26 -8.56
C PRO A 546 1.74 -33.73 -7.55
N ALA A 547 2.43 -32.78 -6.90
CA ALA A 547 3.45 -33.00 -5.90
C ALA A 547 3.36 -31.92 -4.80
N GLY A 548 2.69 -32.26 -3.70
CA GLY A 548 2.40 -31.31 -2.62
C GLY A 548 1.49 -30.18 -3.09
N ALA A 549 1.91 -28.94 -2.89
CA ALA A 549 1.13 -27.75 -3.25
C ALA A 549 1.16 -27.41 -4.76
N PHE A 550 2.02 -28.04 -5.56
CA PHE A 550 2.25 -27.71 -6.98
C PHE A 550 2.42 -28.99 -7.82
N THR A 551 3.11 -28.95 -8.95
CA THR A 551 3.48 -30.13 -9.76
C THR A 551 4.96 -30.49 -9.61
N VAL A 552 5.34 -31.71 -10.01
CA VAL A 552 6.75 -32.17 -10.05
C VAL A 552 7.60 -31.20 -10.87
N SER A 553 7.17 -30.86 -12.09
CA SER A 553 7.87 -29.94 -12.97
C SER A 553 8.04 -28.54 -12.38
N TYR A 554 7.02 -27.99 -11.72
CA TYR A 554 7.11 -26.67 -11.10
C TYR A 554 8.14 -26.66 -9.96
N ASN A 555 8.08 -27.67 -9.09
CA ASN A 555 9.02 -27.82 -7.98
C ASN A 555 10.47 -27.97 -8.48
N ALA A 556 10.66 -28.55 -9.66
CA ALA A 556 11.96 -28.61 -10.32
C ALA A 556 12.36 -27.25 -10.91
N LEU A 557 11.50 -26.58 -11.67
CA LEU A 557 11.90 -25.42 -12.47
C LEU A 557 11.87 -24.10 -11.70
N ALA A 558 10.89 -23.87 -10.82
CA ALA A 558 10.71 -22.59 -10.14
C ALA A 558 11.94 -22.14 -9.32
N PRO A 559 12.68 -23.01 -8.61
CA PRO A 559 13.92 -22.62 -7.92
C PRO A 559 15.05 -22.15 -8.86
N ARG A 560 14.93 -22.39 -10.17
CA ARG A 560 15.90 -21.96 -11.20
C ARG A 560 15.52 -20.61 -11.84
N VAL A 561 14.40 -20.03 -11.43
CA VAL A 561 13.92 -18.71 -11.87
C VAL A 561 14.12 -17.71 -10.72
N PRO A 562 14.82 -16.59 -10.94
CA PRO A 562 14.89 -15.51 -9.96
C PRO A 562 13.51 -14.90 -9.73
N TYR A 563 13.00 -15.04 -8.52
CA TYR A 563 11.77 -14.41 -8.05
C TYR A 563 12.06 -13.55 -6.83
N SER A 564 11.22 -12.56 -6.62
CA SER A 564 11.21 -11.71 -5.43
C SER A 564 10.29 -12.29 -4.36
N GLU A 565 10.73 -12.24 -3.10
CA GLU A 565 9.93 -12.64 -1.94
C GLU A 565 10.33 -11.86 -0.70
N TRP A 566 9.52 -11.91 0.36
CA TRP A 566 9.81 -11.13 1.57
C TRP A 566 11.00 -11.63 2.39
N LYS A 567 11.35 -12.91 2.28
CA LYS A 567 12.34 -13.59 3.16
C LYS A 567 13.64 -14.02 2.46
N GLY A 568 13.82 -13.72 1.17
CA GLY A 568 14.89 -14.28 0.36
C GLY A 568 16.27 -13.68 0.68
N SER A 569 17.24 -14.53 1.01
CA SER A 569 18.68 -14.24 0.84
C SER A 569 19.09 -14.55 -0.62
N PRO A 570 20.18 -13.97 -1.18
CA PRO A 570 21.30 -13.32 -0.52
C PRO A 570 21.21 -11.78 -0.39
N GLN A 571 20.15 -11.13 -0.86
CA GLN A 571 19.83 -9.75 -0.49
C GLN A 571 18.36 -9.74 -0.08
N ALA A 572 18.03 -9.29 1.14
CA ALA A 572 16.72 -9.41 1.79
C ALA A 572 15.55 -8.66 1.10
N ASN A 573 15.53 -8.60 -0.23
CA ASN A 573 14.53 -7.93 -1.06
C ASN A 573 14.37 -6.44 -0.69
N LEU A 574 15.49 -5.85 -0.23
CA LEU A 574 15.62 -4.49 0.29
C LEU A 574 15.95 -3.48 -0.80
N GLU A 575 16.17 -3.93 -2.04
CA GLU A 575 16.28 -2.99 -3.15
C GLU A 575 14.91 -2.34 -3.41
N PRO A 576 14.81 -1.01 -3.30
CA PRO A 576 13.54 -0.31 -3.49
C PRO A 576 13.09 -0.29 -4.95
N LEU A 577 14.06 -0.41 -5.86
CA LEU A 577 13.87 -0.36 -7.29
C LEU A 577 14.21 -1.70 -7.94
N THR A 578 13.73 -1.90 -9.17
CA THR A 578 14.11 -3.03 -10.02
C THR A 578 15.27 -2.61 -10.93
N PRO A 579 16.52 -3.06 -10.68
CA PRO A 579 17.59 -2.93 -11.66
C PRO A 579 17.21 -3.68 -12.94
N PRO A 580 17.54 -3.15 -14.12
CA PRO A 580 17.37 -3.87 -15.38
C PRO A 580 18.01 -5.26 -15.31
N ASP A 581 17.36 -6.23 -15.95
CA ASP A 581 17.86 -7.60 -16.15
C ASP A 581 18.09 -8.42 -14.87
N ARG A 582 17.59 -7.95 -13.71
CA ARG A 582 17.81 -8.62 -12.41
C ARG A 582 16.80 -9.71 -12.09
N PHE A 583 15.58 -9.64 -12.63
CA PHE A 583 14.49 -10.57 -12.31
C PHE A 583 13.93 -11.25 -13.55
N GLY A 584 13.15 -12.31 -13.33
CA GLY A 584 12.38 -12.96 -14.39
C GLY A 584 13.24 -13.69 -15.41
N ALA A 585 12.79 -13.66 -16.67
CA ALA A 585 13.36 -14.45 -17.75
C ALA A 585 14.82 -14.07 -18.06
N ARG A 586 15.17 -12.78 -18.11
CA ARG A 586 16.52 -12.33 -18.47
C ARG A 586 17.58 -12.76 -17.46
N ALA A 587 17.22 -12.79 -16.17
CA ALA A 587 18.07 -13.25 -15.09
C ALA A 587 18.08 -14.78 -14.91
N SER A 588 17.16 -15.50 -15.55
CA SER A 588 16.96 -16.93 -15.32
C SER A 588 18.05 -17.79 -15.95
N LYS A 589 18.67 -18.66 -15.15
CA LYS A 589 19.58 -19.70 -15.65
C LYS A 589 18.87 -20.67 -16.61
N LEU A 590 17.59 -20.93 -16.37
CA LEU A 590 16.77 -21.77 -17.24
C LEU A 590 16.60 -21.10 -18.61
N MET A 591 16.27 -19.82 -18.65
CA MET A 591 16.14 -19.09 -19.92
C MET A 591 17.48 -18.96 -20.65
N GLN A 592 18.57 -18.72 -19.93
CA GLN A 592 19.92 -18.69 -20.51
C GLN A 592 20.31 -20.03 -21.15
N LEU A 593 19.91 -21.15 -20.55
CA LEU A 593 20.10 -22.49 -21.12
C LEU A 593 19.27 -22.65 -22.40
N LEU A 594 17.98 -22.31 -22.37
CA LEU A 594 17.10 -22.45 -23.53
C LEU A 594 17.56 -21.58 -24.71
N ARG A 595 18.05 -20.36 -24.44
CA ARG A 595 18.61 -19.47 -25.48
C ARG A 595 19.91 -19.98 -26.10
N LYS A 596 20.71 -20.76 -25.37
CA LYS A 596 21.91 -21.42 -25.92
C LYS A 596 21.58 -22.66 -26.75
N GLY A 597 20.33 -23.13 -26.68
CA GLY A 597 19.90 -24.41 -27.23
C GLY A 597 20.11 -25.54 -26.24
N HIS A 598 19.23 -26.55 -26.31
CA HIS A 598 19.30 -27.75 -25.49
C HIS A 598 18.88 -28.96 -26.32
N GLU A 599 19.84 -29.84 -26.65
CA GLU A 599 19.61 -31.10 -27.36
C GLU A 599 18.73 -30.99 -28.63
N GLY A 600 18.91 -29.89 -29.38
CA GLY A 600 18.18 -29.66 -30.63
C GLY A 600 16.71 -29.24 -30.48
N VAL A 601 16.22 -29.03 -29.25
CA VAL A 601 14.86 -28.50 -29.00
C VAL A 601 14.71 -27.10 -29.60
N GLN A 602 13.64 -26.90 -30.38
CA GLN A 602 13.26 -25.62 -30.96
C GLN A 602 11.87 -25.23 -30.47
N LEU A 603 11.80 -24.09 -29.77
CA LEU A 603 10.54 -23.52 -29.29
C LEU A 603 9.99 -22.55 -30.34
N SER A 604 8.67 -22.58 -30.54
CA SER A 604 7.99 -21.52 -31.30
C SER A 604 8.03 -20.19 -30.54
N GLY A 605 7.75 -19.08 -31.24
CA GLY A 605 7.65 -17.76 -30.59
C GLY A 605 6.58 -17.72 -29.49
N GLU A 606 5.45 -18.41 -29.70
CA GLU A 606 4.39 -18.54 -28.70
C GLU A 606 4.85 -19.37 -27.48
N GLU A 607 5.50 -20.52 -27.70
CA GLU A 607 6.03 -21.35 -26.62
C GLU A 607 7.08 -20.59 -25.80
N PHE A 608 7.91 -19.78 -26.47
CA PHE A 608 8.87 -18.90 -25.80
C PHE A 608 8.16 -17.83 -24.96
N GLU A 609 7.15 -17.14 -25.52
CA GLU A 609 6.38 -16.10 -24.80
C GLU A 609 5.66 -16.65 -23.55
N ARG A 610 5.18 -17.89 -23.59
CA ARG A 610 4.58 -18.55 -22.43
C ARG A 610 5.58 -18.73 -21.29
N LEU A 611 6.80 -19.18 -21.61
CA LEU A 611 7.86 -19.35 -20.61
C LEU A 611 8.33 -18.01 -20.04
N THR A 612 8.55 -17.00 -20.89
CA THR A 612 8.98 -15.67 -20.43
C THR A 612 7.91 -15.01 -19.57
N THR A 613 6.64 -15.09 -19.99
CA THR A 613 5.50 -14.59 -19.21
C THR A 613 5.44 -15.25 -17.84
N TRP A 614 5.66 -16.56 -17.75
CA TRP A 614 5.68 -17.25 -16.46
C TRP A 614 6.83 -16.77 -15.56
N MET A 615 8.04 -16.71 -16.08
CA MET A 615 9.22 -16.29 -15.34
C MET A 615 9.11 -14.85 -14.85
N ASP A 616 8.68 -13.94 -15.74
CA ASP A 616 8.53 -12.51 -15.45
C ASP A 616 7.38 -12.21 -14.47
N ALA A 617 6.38 -13.09 -14.40
CA ALA A 617 5.29 -13.01 -13.43
C ALA A 617 5.67 -13.62 -12.05
N ASN A 618 6.93 -13.49 -11.64
CA ASN A 618 7.46 -13.99 -10.36
C ASN A 618 7.36 -15.52 -10.20
N ALA A 619 7.39 -16.26 -11.32
CA ALA A 619 7.28 -17.72 -11.35
C ALA A 619 6.09 -18.27 -10.55
N LEU A 620 4.93 -17.63 -10.64
CA LEU A 620 3.71 -18.08 -9.97
C LEU A 620 3.28 -19.48 -10.45
N PHE A 621 2.44 -20.13 -9.66
CA PHE A 621 1.74 -21.35 -10.07
C PHE A 621 0.25 -21.08 -10.25
N TYR A 622 -0.36 -20.37 -9.30
CA TYR A 622 -1.80 -20.12 -9.23
C TYR A 622 -2.15 -18.65 -9.51
N GLY A 623 -3.32 -18.44 -10.11
CA GLY A 623 -3.96 -17.15 -10.35
C GLY A 623 -5.13 -16.89 -9.40
N THR A 624 -5.18 -17.60 -8.28
CA THR A 624 -6.26 -17.56 -7.29
C THR A 624 -5.75 -17.86 -5.89
N PHE A 625 -6.42 -17.29 -4.89
CA PHE A 625 -6.20 -17.59 -3.47
C PHE A 625 -7.30 -18.51 -2.90
N ASP A 626 -8.26 -18.93 -3.73
CA ASP A 626 -9.28 -19.90 -3.35
C ASP A 626 -8.75 -21.34 -3.42
N PRO A 627 -8.79 -22.12 -2.32
CA PRO A 627 -8.23 -23.47 -2.31
C PRO A 627 -8.90 -24.47 -3.27
N GLU A 628 -10.18 -24.32 -3.58
CA GLU A 628 -10.88 -25.20 -4.52
C GLU A 628 -10.43 -24.91 -5.95
N ASP A 629 -10.39 -23.65 -6.33
CA ASP A 629 -9.86 -23.25 -7.64
C ASP A 629 -8.37 -23.61 -7.79
N GLN A 630 -7.58 -23.57 -6.71
CA GLN A 630 -6.19 -24.07 -6.76
C GLN A 630 -6.13 -25.57 -7.06
N ARG A 631 -6.97 -26.41 -6.45
CA ARG A 631 -7.02 -27.85 -6.78
C ARG A 631 -7.30 -28.06 -8.27
N ARG A 632 -8.26 -27.31 -8.82
CA ARG A 632 -8.62 -27.36 -10.24
C ARG A 632 -7.47 -26.91 -11.14
N GLN A 633 -6.84 -25.76 -10.82
CA GLN A 633 -5.68 -25.27 -11.57
C GLN A 633 -4.47 -26.24 -11.51
N GLN A 634 -4.26 -26.94 -10.38
CA GLN A 634 -3.19 -27.96 -10.26
C GLN A 634 -3.37 -29.11 -11.26
N LEU A 635 -4.62 -29.43 -11.62
CA LEU A 635 -4.97 -30.45 -12.60
C LEU A 635 -5.05 -29.91 -14.04
N GLY A 636 -4.72 -28.64 -14.26
CA GLY A 636 -4.80 -27.99 -15.58
C GLY A 636 -6.22 -27.56 -15.97
N GLU A 637 -7.17 -27.54 -15.04
CA GLU A 637 -8.53 -27.08 -15.31
C GLU A 637 -8.62 -25.54 -15.33
N ARG A 638 -9.56 -25.02 -16.14
CA ARG A 638 -9.88 -23.60 -16.20
C ARG A 638 -10.82 -23.19 -15.07
N ILE A 639 -10.62 -21.99 -14.54
CA ILE A 639 -11.49 -21.36 -13.54
C ILE A 639 -12.07 -20.06 -14.09
N ALA A 640 -13.14 -19.55 -13.50
CA ALA A 640 -13.80 -18.32 -13.96
C ALA A 640 -12.94 -17.06 -13.75
N GLY A 641 -12.05 -17.09 -12.76
CA GLY A 641 -11.22 -15.96 -12.35
C GLY A 641 -11.35 -15.68 -10.84
N PRO A 642 -10.53 -14.78 -10.30
CA PRO A 642 -10.57 -14.41 -8.88
C PRO A 642 -11.91 -13.73 -8.51
N ALA A 643 -12.46 -14.05 -7.34
CA ALA A 643 -13.79 -13.61 -6.90
C ALA A 643 -13.91 -12.12 -6.48
N LEU A 644 -12.79 -11.44 -6.24
CA LEU A 644 -12.74 -10.05 -5.75
C LEU A 644 -12.40 -9.03 -6.86
N GLU A 645 -12.70 -9.35 -8.12
CA GLU A 645 -12.39 -8.52 -9.30
C GLU A 645 -13.63 -8.22 -10.16
#